data_AF-A0AAN6RYA5-F1
#
_entry.id   AF-A0AAN6RYA5-F1
#
_cell.length_a   1.000
_cell.length_b   1.000
_cell.length_c   1.000
_cell.angle_alpha   90.00
_cell.angle_beta   90.00
_cell.angle_gamma   90.00
#
_symmetry.space_group_name_H-M   'P 1'
#
loop_
_entity.id
_entity.type
_entity.pdbx_description
1 polymer ?
#
loop_
_entity_poly.entity_id
_entity_poly.type
_entity_poly.pdbx_seq_one_letter_code
_entity_poly.pdbx_strand_id
1 'polypeptide(L)'
;MAPTRGHGGRSRAVPAVPAVPTRPPPLSAPQRAALRDQARRRRFFKPRRADGTRHNTAGILRKWKRYCEFSNLGAWREAVEKADKATAMDFIDYICDNYNIKSEGSSWEYFRQYQQLYTDVTSRYMDRNDCREIKKFHDTVVVTRFELRPPNVDGKPVVGTDGVLALLIFNIAYDRSVFPGESHRIHLAGIYETTGRGRPKALCYEDILLMIIRHPETGKDVPAIMIKFIHHKGADNKPKHLALRNNAFDVWSLTGASRVFRIKNLGPVKCTPLRWKESMLKIPVFRRFERAILSPDRPLPYGKLRDDLARQSLDAGNEEPIVPRAFRRLAANSVNGKAPDAVRDQAMRHNPRWATFNSAYINEMIQFDVQNAVLNEPSEDGLIRFWSHMSLMSDPRAASDMVPDEVWQDMPPRPDIVDLELRRAALKAGQFRIQGRDDEEEIRDLGRQIRNKQAQRRKDVKTGYRRYYFRNRPTWDIKKQFNEAEEEAEEEAAEEEEEYVAPAIELHIPERAELAEILVNQREGLSDKELLELRIRAADLMTALSHKRETAKRRRIRQKAQSHEERTFSYCRAAVMNDHFDSEHLGEMEKMERDNLIFCNHLKCKDEGVKLKHLDHFRSHIAQVHNVQLRSSWVAALNSWGRPVL
;
A
#
# COMPACT_ATOMS: atom_id res chain seq x y z
N MET A 1 33.16 67.60 -26.10
CA MET A 1 33.46 66.25 -26.61
C MET A 1 33.85 65.35 -25.46
N ALA A 2 33.10 64.28 -25.22
CA ALA A 2 33.39 63.27 -24.21
C ALA A 2 33.37 61.89 -24.88
N PRO A 3 34.31 60.97 -24.60
CA PRO A 3 34.15 59.57 -24.98
C PRO A 3 33.84 58.68 -23.76
N THR A 4 32.59 58.23 -23.76
CA THR A 4 32.07 56.88 -23.49
C THR A 4 32.88 55.84 -22.70
N ARG A 5 32.25 55.36 -21.62
CA ARG A 5 32.55 54.15 -20.84
C ARG A 5 32.30 52.88 -21.66
N GLY A 6 33.29 51.98 -21.73
CA GLY A 6 33.14 50.61 -22.22
C GLY A 6 32.51 49.68 -21.18
N HIS A 7 31.45 48.97 -21.58
CA HIS A 7 30.80 47.93 -20.78
C HIS A 7 31.69 46.69 -20.62
N GLY A 8 32.05 46.36 -19.38
CA GLY A 8 32.70 45.10 -19.03
C GLY A 8 31.74 43.92 -19.21
N GLY A 9 32.05 43.06 -20.18
CA GLY A 9 31.40 41.76 -20.34
C GLY A 9 31.71 40.85 -19.17
N ARG A 10 30.67 40.45 -18.41
CA ARG A 10 30.78 39.36 -17.45
C ARG A 10 30.91 38.04 -18.21
N SER A 11 32.13 37.54 -18.32
CA SER A 11 32.39 36.15 -18.72
C SER A 11 31.70 35.22 -17.72
N ARG A 12 30.65 34.52 -18.15
CA ARG A 12 30.00 33.46 -17.37
C ARG A 12 31.02 32.34 -17.20
N ALA A 13 31.51 32.16 -15.97
CA ALA A 13 32.32 31.01 -15.60
C ALA A 13 31.61 29.72 -16.02
N VAL A 14 32.28 28.92 -16.85
CA VAL A 14 31.85 27.57 -17.21
C VAL A 14 31.85 26.74 -15.93
N PRO A 15 30.74 26.09 -15.54
CA PRO A 15 30.73 25.25 -14.35
C PRO A 15 31.66 24.05 -14.57
N ALA A 16 32.55 23.81 -13.60
CA ALA A 16 33.48 22.70 -13.61
C ALA A 16 32.74 21.36 -13.77
N VAL A 17 33.13 20.60 -14.79
CA VAL A 17 32.65 19.22 -14.99
C VAL A 17 33.08 18.39 -13.78
N PRO A 18 32.18 17.63 -13.13
CA PRO A 18 32.57 16.79 -12.01
C PRO A 18 33.64 15.80 -12.46
N ALA A 19 34.74 15.74 -11.71
CA ALA A 19 35.88 14.89 -12.03
C ALA A 19 35.44 13.44 -12.18
N VAL A 20 35.67 12.87 -13.37
CA VAL A 20 35.55 11.43 -13.59
C VAL A 20 36.51 10.76 -12.58
N PRO A 21 36.06 9.78 -11.76
CA PRO A 21 36.94 9.10 -10.84
C PRO A 21 38.13 8.55 -11.62
N THR A 22 39.31 9.08 -11.32
CA THR A 22 40.53 8.74 -12.03
C THR A 22 40.82 7.27 -11.81
N ARG A 23 41.04 6.55 -12.91
CA ARG A 23 41.47 5.16 -12.86
C ARG A 23 42.71 5.10 -11.96
N PRO A 24 42.80 4.17 -10.99
CA PRO A 24 44.00 4.05 -10.18
C PRO A 24 45.20 3.83 -11.09
N PRO A 25 46.37 4.41 -10.74
CA PRO A 25 47.56 4.27 -11.56
C PRO A 25 47.91 2.80 -11.77
N PRO A 26 48.45 2.43 -12.94
CA PRO A 26 48.83 1.05 -13.20
C PRO A 26 49.86 0.58 -12.17
N LEU A 27 49.64 -0.60 -11.60
CA LEU A 27 50.60 -1.21 -10.67
C LEU A 27 51.93 -1.49 -11.38
N SER A 28 53.03 -1.12 -10.75
CA SER A 28 54.39 -1.45 -11.18
C SER A 28 54.66 -2.97 -11.11
N ALA A 29 55.72 -3.45 -11.75
CA ALA A 29 56.07 -4.88 -11.72
C ALA A 29 56.26 -5.43 -10.30
N PRO A 30 56.96 -4.75 -9.36
CA PRO A 30 57.04 -5.17 -7.96
C PRO A 30 55.69 -5.19 -7.25
N GLN A 31 54.83 -4.18 -7.46
CA GLN A 31 53.49 -4.14 -6.87
C GLN A 31 52.59 -5.28 -7.38
N ARG A 32 52.72 -5.67 -8.65
CA ARG A 32 52.02 -6.83 -9.21
C ARG A 32 52.54 -8.15 -8.64
N ALA A 33 53.84 -8.27 -8.40
CA ALA A 33 54.40 -9.43 -7.72
C ALA A 33 53.84 -9.57 -6.29
N ALA A 34 53.84 -8.47 -5.53
CA ALA A 34 53.24 -8.43 -4.20
C ALA A 34 51.73 -8.78 -4.21
N LEU A 35 50.97 -8.27 -5.20
CA LEU A 35 49.55 -8.61 -5.35
C LEU A 35 49.35 -10.11 -5.66
N ARG A 36 50.19 -10.72 -6.51
CA ARG A 36 50.14 -12.16 -6.79
C ARG A 36 50.42 -12.98 -5.54
N ASP A 37 51.42 -12.61 -4.75
CA ASP A 37 51.71 -13.31 -3.50
C ASP A 37 50.61 -13.13 -2.45
N GLN A 38 50.03 -11.94 -2.36
CA GLN A 38 48.85 -11.70 -1.53
C GLN A 38 47.65 -12.55 -1.97
N ALA A 39 47.43 -12.68 -3.29
CA ALA A 39 46.36 -13.50 -3.83
C ALA A 39 46.60 -15.00 -3.60
N ARG A 40 47.85 -15.49 -3.74
CA ARG A 40 48.22 -16.88 -3.44
C ARG A 40 47.99 -17.23 -1.97
N ARG A 41 48.28 -16.31 -1.05
CA ARG A 41 48.05 -16.50 0.40
C ARG A 41 46.56 -16.52 0.77
N ARG A 42 45.69 -15.90 -0.04
CA ARG A 42 44.24 -15.87 0.20
C ARG A 42 43.53 -16.97 -0.58
N ARG A 43 43.19 -18.07 0.09
CA ARG A 43 42.38 -19.15 -0.50
C ARG A 43 40.94 -18.74 -0.85
N PHE A 44 40.40 -17.71 -0.19
CA PHE A 44 39.04 -17.25 -0.40
C PHE A 44 38.91 -15.72 -0.34
N PHE A 45 38.19 -15.16 -1.30
CA PHE A 45 37.83 -13.74 -1.32
C PHE A 45 36.37 -13.58 -0.93
N LYS A 46 36.13 -13.00 0.26
CA LYS A 46 34.77 -12.79 0.74
C LYS A 46 33.99 -11.87 -0.21
N PRO A 47 32.77 -12.26 -0.63
CA PRO A 47 31.95 -11.41 -1.48
C PRO A 47 31.56 -10.12 -0.74
N ARG A 48 31.55 -9.00 -1.45
CA ARG A 48 31.02 -7.74 -0.93
C ARG A 48 29.51 -7.86 -0.78
N ARG A 49 29.03 -8.15 0.44
CA ARG A 49 27.60 -8.27 0.76
C ARG A 49 26.89 -6.92 0.66
N ALA A 50 25.72 -6.91 0.04
CA ALA A 50 24.80 -5.77 0.09
C ALA A 50 24.14 -5.69 1.48
N ASP A 51 23.60 -4.52 1.85
CA ASP A 51 23.04 -4.31 3.19
C ASP A 51 21.85 -5.25 3.50
N GLY A 52 21.01 -5.53 2.50
CA GLY A 52 19.93 -6.51 2.65
C GLY A 52 20.46 -7.92 2.97
N THR A 53 21.57 -8.32 2.35
CA THR A 53 22.21 -9.61 2.63
C THR A 53 22.78 -9.62 4.05
N ARG A 54 23.43 -8.54 4.49
CA ARG A 54 23.94 -8.42 5.88
C ARG A 54 22.81 -8.52 6.91
N HIS A 55 21.68 -7.88 6.63
CA HIS A 55 20.50 -7.95 7.48
C HIS A 55 19.94 -9.37 7.57
N ASN A 56 19.83 -10.06 6.44
CA ASN A 56 19.39 -11.46 6.39
C ASN A 56 20.34 -12.39 7.15
N THR A 57 21.66 -12.25 6.95
CA THR A 57 22.68 -13.03 7.68
C THR A 57 22.57 -12.80 9.20
N ALA A 58 22.34 -11.56 9.65
CA ALA A 58 22.12 -11.27 11.06
C ALA A 58 20.82 -11.90 11.59
N GLY A 59 19.77 -11.96 10.76
CA GLY A 59 18.51 -12.64 11.07
C GLY A 59 18.68 -14.14 11.26
N ILE A 60 19.32 -14.82 10.30
CA ILE A 60 19.55 -16.27 10.39
C ILE A 60 20.52 -16.63 11.52
N LEU A 61 21.50 -15.77 11.83
CA LEU A 61 22.41 -15.97 12.96
C LEU A 61 21.66 -16.04 14.30
N ARG A 62 20.62 -15.21 14.50
CA ARG A 62 19.81 -15.28 15.72
C ARG A 62 19.07 -16.62 15.84
N LYS A 63 18.57 -17.15 14.73
CA LYS A 63 17.91 -18.46 14.69
C LYS A 63 18.91 -19.59 14.95
N TRP A 64 20.09 -19.50 14.35
CA TRP A 64 21.19 -20.44 14.55
C TRP A 64 21.64 -20.51 16.01
N LYS A 65 21.79 -19.37 16.69
CA LYS A 65 22.15 -19.35 18.13
C LYS A 65 21.15 -20.13 18.98
N ARG A 66 19.85 -19.91 18.76
CA ARG A 66 18.79 -20.64 19.46
C ARG A 66 18.82 -22.14 19.17
N TYR A 67 19.12 -22.52 17.93
CA TYR A 67 19.32 -23.92 17.56
C TYR A 67 20.54 -24.53 18.28
N CYS A 68 21.67 -23.83 18.37
CA CYS A 68 22.83 -24.32 19.12
C CYS A 68 22.52 -24.52 20.61
N GLU A 69 21.73 -23.62 21.21
CA GLU A 69 21.25 -23.73 22.58
C GLU A 69 20.32 -24.94 22.74
N PHE A 70 19.35 -25.11 21.82
CA PHE A 70 18.41 -26.23 21.82
C PHE A 70 19.09 -27.59 21.64
N SER A 71 20.00 -27.71 20.67
CA SER A 71 20.69 -28.96 20.31
C SER A 71 22.00 -29.17 21.08
N ASN A 72 22.30 -28.36 22.10
CA ASN A 72 23.53 -28.43 22.90
C ASN A 72 24.84 -28.46 22.08
N LEU A 73 24.91 -27.68 21.00
CA LEU A 73 26.07 -27.64 20.09
C LEU A 73 27.21 -26.72 20.58
N GLY A 74 27.05 -26.11 21.75
CA GLY A 74 28.02 -25.19 22.32
C GLY A 74 28.09 -23.83 21.62
N ALA A 75 29.29 -23.25 21.54
CA ALA A 75 29.48 -21.92 20.99
C ALA A 75 29.07 -21.85 19.51
N TRP A 76 28.11 -20.98 19.19
CA TRP A 76 27.48 -20.90 17.86
C TRP A 76 28.46 -20.83 16.70
N ARG A 77 29.61 -20.14 16.86
CA ARG A 77 30.62 -19.96 15.82
C ARG A 77 31.31 -21.28 15.49
N GLU A 78 31.75 -21.99 16.52
CA GLU A 78 32.40 -23.29 16.38
C GLU A 78 31.43 -24.32 15.78
N ALA A 79 30.16 -24.26 16.19
CA ALA A 79 29.11 -25.10 15.61
C ALA A 79 28.96 -24.86 14.10
N VAL A 80 28.98 -23.61 13.60
CA VAL A 80 28.95 -23.35 12.14
C VAL A 80 30.22 -23.86 11.46
N GLU A 81 31.38 -23.74 12.09
CA GLU A 81 32.66 -24.17 11.51
C GLU A 81 32.72 -25.70 11.34
N LYS A 82 32.14 -26.44 12.29
CA LYS A 82 32.04 -27.91 12.29
C LYS A 82 30.79 -28.44 11.57
N ALA A 83 29.84 -27.58 11.22
CA ALA A 83 28.58 -27.99 10.62
C ALA A 83 28.81 -28.74 9.30
N ASP A 84 28.21 -29.92 9.23
CA ASP A 84 28.17 -30.77 8.06
C ASP A 84 26.78 -30.77 7.42
N LYS A 85 26.58 -31.64 6.42
CA LYS A 85 25.30 -31.84 5.76
C LYS A 85 24.18 -32.18 6.75
N ALA A 86 24.44 -33.09 7.70
CA ALA A 86 23.44 -33.54 8.66
C ALA A 86 23.01 -32.41 9.59
N THR A 87 23.96 -31.63 10.10
CA THR A 87 23.70 -30.44 10.91
C THR A 87 22.88 -29.41 10.16
N ALA A 88 23.15 -29.22 8.86
CA ALA A 88 22.39 -28.30 8.03
C ALA A 88 20.95 -28.78 7.77
N MET A 89 20.75 -30.09 7.57
CA MET A 89 19.40 -30.69 7.45
C MET A 89 18.59 -30.52 8.73
N ASP A 90 19.18 -30.86 9.89
CA ASP A 90 18.54 -30.71 11.20
C ASP A 90 18.17 -29.25 11.49
N PHE A 91 19.06 -28.31 11.16
CA PHE A 91 18.78 -26.88 11.36
C PHE A 91 17.58 -26.37 10.53
N ILE A 92 17.40 -26.85 9.30
CA ILE A 92 16.26 -26.46 8.46
C ILE A 92 14.95 -27.04 9.03
N ASP A 93 14.99 -28.30 9.48
CA ASP A 93 13.85 -28.96 10.14
C ASP A 93 13.46 -28.21 11.43
N TYR A 94 14.44 -27.93 12.31
CA TYR A 94 14.27 -27.13 13.52
C TYR A 94 13.66 -25.76 13.23
N ILE A 95 14.09 -25.08 12.15
CA ILE A 95 13.53 -23.78 11.77
C ILE A 95 12.04 -23.90 11.43
N CYS A 96 11.62 -24.96 10.74
CA CYS A 96 10.22 -25.15 10.38
C CYS A 96 9.38 -25.56 11.60
N ASP A 97 9.97 -26.29 12.54
CA ASP A 97 9.34 -26.74 13.78
C ASP A 97 9.13 -25.58 14.78
N ASN A 98 10.09 -24.66 14.88
CA ASN A 98 10.11 -23.62 15.93
C ASN A 98 9.69 -22.23 15.46
N TYR A 99 9.37 -22.05 14.18
CA TYR A 99 8.92 -20.78 13.64
C TYR A 99 7.71 -20.97 12.72
N ASN A 100 6.79 -20.02 12.72
CA ASN A 100 5.59 -20.04 11.88
C ASN A 100 5.95 -19.85 10.39
N ILE A 101 6.33 -20.95 9.73
CA ILE A 101 6.68 -21.03 8.31
C ILE A 101 5.62 -21.88 7.64
N LYS A 102 4.96 -21.32 6.63
CA LYS A 102 3.88 -21.98 5.89
C LYS A 102 4.20 -22.23 4.43
N SER A 103 5.40 -21.89 3.97
CA SER A 103 5.76 -21.88 2.56
C SER A 103 7.13 -22.49 2.32
N GLU A 104 7.21 -23.41 1.36
CA GLU A 104 8.43 -24.05 0.87
C GLU A 104 9.49 -23.01 0.46
N GLY A 105 9.06 -21.94 -0.20
CA GLY A 105 9.98 -20.88 -0.63
C GLY A 105 10.64 -20.14 0.54
N SER A 106 9.92 -20.01 1.67
CA SER A 106 10.42 -19.29 2.85
C SER A 106 11.41 -20.14 3.65
N SER A 107 11.10 -21.43 3.85
CA SER A 107 12.04 -22.38 4.47
C SER A 107 13.33 -22.49 3.66
N TRP A 108 13.22 -22.61 2.33
CA TRP A 108 14.40 -22.70 1.47
C TRP A 108 15.22 -21.40 1.44
N GLU A 109 14.58 -20.24 1.54
CA GLU A 109 15.30 -18.97 1.64
C GLU A 109 16.08 -18.85 2.96
N TYR A 110 15.55 -19.38 4.07
CA TYR A 110 16.34 -19.45 5.32
C TYR A 110 17.57 -20.33 5.18
N PHE A 111 17.48 -21.44 4.45
CA PHE A 111 18.66 -22.24 4.13
C PHE A 111 19.68 -21.45 3.30
N ARG A 112 19.26 -20.69 2.28
CA ARG A 112 20.18 -19.84 1.51
C ARG A 112 20.85 -18.77 2.37
N GLN A 113 20.13 -18.20 3.34
CA GLN A 113 20.70 -17.27 4.31
C GLN A 113 21.71 -17.97 5.23
N TYR A 114 21.42 -19.20 5.64
CA TYR A 114 22.35 -20.03 6.39
C TYR A 114 23.63 -20.32 5.59
N GLN A 115 23.53 -20.65 4.30
CA GLN A 115 24.70 -20.81 3.43
C GLN A 115 25.55 -19.52 3.36
N GLN A 116 24.91 -18.35 3.36
CA GLN A 116 25.63 -17.06 3.41
C GLN A 116 26.35 -16.87 4.74
N LEU A 117 25.69 -17.18 5.88
CA LEU A 117 26.31 -17.17 7.20
C LEU A 117 27.50 -18.14 7.27
N TYR A 118 27.31 -19.38 6.82
CA TYR A 118 28.34 -20.41 6.73
C TYR A 118 29.55 -19.91 5.94
N THR A 119 29.32 -19.31 4.77
CA THR A 119 30.39 -18.73 3.94
C THR A 119 31.10 -17.57 4.64
N ASP A 120 30.35 -16.71 5.34
CA ASP A 120 30.90 -15.53 6.01
C ASP A 120 31.76 -15.91 7.23
N VAL A 121 31.43 -17.02 7.91
CA VAL A 121 32.19 -17.58 9.03
C VAL A 121 33.38 -18.41 8.54
N THR A 122 33.13 -19.44 7.74
CA THR A 122 34.12 -20.46 7.38
C THR A 122 35.04 -20.05 6.24
N SER A 123 34.69 -18.99 5.50
CA SER A 123 35.40 -18.57 4.28
C SER A 123 35.51 -19.69 3.24
N ARG A 124 34.53 -20.59 3.19
CA ARG A 124 34.35 -21.62 2.17
C ARG A 124 32.87 -21.69 1.78
N TYR A 125 32.59 -22.05 0.53
CA TYR A 125 31.23 -22.43 0.15
C TYR A 125 30.92 -23.81 0.72
N MET A 126 29.66 -24.04 1.06
CA MET A 126 29.17 -25.38 1.35
C MET A 126 29.30 -26.25 0.09
N ASP A 127 29.58 -27.54 0.27
CA ASP A 127 29.77 -28.44 -0.87
C ASP A 127 28.54 -28.49 -1.77
N ARG A 128 28.75 -28.55 -3.08
CA ARG A 128 27.65 -28.46 -4.05
C ARG A 128 26.80 -29.72 -4.06
N ASN A 129 27.38 -30.90 -3.80
CA ASN A 129 26.63 -32.15 -3.71
C ASN A 129 25.85 -32.18 -2.40
N ASP A 130 26.46 -31.78 -1.27
CA ASP A 130 25.74 -31.64 -0.01
C ASP A 130 24.53 -30.71 -0.14
N CYS A 131 24.68 -29.57 -0.82
CA CYS A 131 23.57 -28.65 -1.07
C CYS A 131 22.43 -29.28 -1.88
N ARG A 132 22.72 -30.20 -2.81
CA ARG A 132 21.70 -30.92 -3.58
C ARG A 132 20.96 -31.92 -2.71
N GLU A 133 21.69 -32.67 -1.88
CA GLU A 133 21.08 -33.63 -0.95
C GLU A 133 20.24 -32.92 0.12
N ILE A 134 20.69 -31.76 0.62
CA ILE A 134 19.89 -30.91 1.52
C ILE A 134 18.60 -30.42 0.84
N LYS A 135 18.66 -30.05 -0.46
CA LYS A 135 17.44 -29.69 -1.22
C LYS A 135 16.49 -30.87 -1.34
N LYS A 136 17.00 -32.08 -1.64
CA LYS A 136 16.17 -33.30 -1.68
C LYS A 136 15.51 -33.57 -0.33
N PHE A 137 16.28 -33.56 0.76
CA PHE A 137 15.75 -33.73 2.12
C PHE A 137 14.68 -32.68 2.45
N HIS A 138 14.94 -31.42 2.12
CA HIS A 138 13.96 -30.36 2.30
C HIS A 138 12.65 -30.67 1.53
N ASP A 139 12.75 -31.05 0.26
CA ASP A 139 11.59 -31.25 -0.61
C ASP A 139 10.79 -32.51 -0.30
N THR A 140 11.45 -33.58 0.15
CA THR A 140 10.79 -34.86 0.42
C THR A 140 10.38 -35.04 1.88
N VAL A 141 11.16 -34.49 2.82
CA VAL A 141 10.94 -34.67 4.26
C VAL A 141 10.33 -33.41 4.88
N VAL A 142 11.02 -32.26 4.80
CA VAL A 142 10.59 -31.05 5.50
C VAL A 142 9.27 -30.52 4.93
N VAL A 143 9.14 -30.44 3.61
CA VAL A 143 7.90 -29.98 2.96
C VAL A 143 6.72 -30.87 3.31
N THR A 144 6.90 -32.19 3.28
CA THR A 144 5.85 -33.16 3.61
C THR A 144 5.48 -33.11 5.09
N ARG A 145 6.47 -33.11 5.99
CA ARG A 145 6.25 -33.13 7.45
C ARG A 145 5.50 -31.90 7.96
N PHE A 146 5.79 -30.73 7.42
CA PHE A 146 5.17 -29.47 7.84
C PHE A 146 4.08 -28.98 6.88
N GLU A 147 3.69 -29.81 5.91
CA GLU A 147 2.70 -29.48 4.87
C GLU A 147 2.97 -28.11 4.23
N LEU A 148 4.25 -27.84 3.92
CA LEU A 148 4.66 -26.54 3.45
C LEU A 148 4.06 -26.25 2.09
N ARG A 149 3.40 -25.10 1.97
CA ARG A 149 2.74 -24.72 0.74
C ARG A 149 3.76 -24.46 -0.37
N PRO A 150 3.61 -25.11 -1.55
CA PRO A 150 4.46 -24.84 -2.71
C PRO A 150 4.40 -23.36 -3.13
N PRO A 151 5.46 -22.82 -3.75
CA PRO A 151 5.45 -21.45 -4.22
C PRO A 151 4.41 -21.26 -5.33
N ASN A 152 3.55 -20.25 -5.17
CA ASN A 152 2.59 -19.78 -6.17
C ASN A 152 1.41 -20.72 -6.51
N VAL A 153 0.95 -21.55 -5.57
CA VAL A 153 -0.21 -22.42 -5.81
C VAL A 153 -1.48 -21.66 -6.26
N ASP A 154 -1.70 -20.44 -5.77
CA ASP A 154 -2.90 -19.64 -6.15
C ASP A 154 -2.65 -18.71 -7.34
N GLY A 155 -1.58 -18.92 -8.11
CA GLY A 155 -1.19 -17.95 -9.12
C GLY A 155 -0.44 -16.76 -8.53
N LYS A 156 0.31 -16.07 -9.38
CA LYS A 156 0.92 -14.78 -9.06
C LYS A 156 -0.04 -13.65 -9.48
N PRO A 157 -0.38 -12.69 -8.59
CA PRO A 157 -1.19 -11.54 -8.98
C PRO A 157 -0.54 -10.76 -10.15
N VAL A 158 -1.31 -10.55 -11.23
CA VAL A 158 -0.94 -9.78 -12.44
C VAL A 158 -2.01 -8.71 -12.71
N VAL A 159 -1.57 -7.45 -12.78
CA VAL A 159 -2.44 -6.32 -13.14
C VAL A 159 -2.46 -6.17 -14.65
N GLY A 160 -3.62 -5.88 -15.25
CA GLY A 160 -3.74 -5.49 -16.67
C GLY A 160 -3.60 -3.99 -16.89
N THR A 161 -3.47 -3.55 -18.14
CA THR A 161 -3.45 -2.10 -18.46
C THR A 161 -4.71 -1.39 -17.96
N ASP A 162 -5.85 -2.04 -18.07
CA ASP A 162 -7.14 -1.47 -17.65
C ASP A 162 -7.23 -1.39 -16.12
N GLY A 163 -6.67 -2.38 -15.42
CA GLY A 163 -6.50 -2.34 -13.96
C GLY A 163 -5.59 -1.20 -13.50
N VAL A 164 -4.55 -0.84 -14.26
CA VAL A 164 -3.72 0.35 -13.95
C VAL A 164 -4.53 1.63 -14.11
N LEU A 165 -5.31 1.75 -15.19
CA LEU A 165 -6.17 2.91 -15.44
C LEU A 165 -7.24 3.03 -14.35
N ALA A 166 -7.91 1.93 -13.99
CA ALA A 166 -8.90 1.90 -12.93
C ALA A 166 -8.32 2.35 -11.57
N LEU A 167 -7.11 1.91 -11.22
CA LEU A 167 -6.43 2.35 -10.00
C LEU A 167 -6.02 3.82 -10.04
N LEU A 168 -5.60 4.33 -11.21
CA LEU A 168 -5.30 5.74 -11.40
C LEU A 168 -6.55 6.61 -11.21
N ILE A 169 -7.66 6.22 -11.84
CA ILE A 169 -8.96 6.88 -11.69
C ILE A 169 -9.40 6.81 -10.24
N PHE A 170 -9.37 5.63 -9.62
CA PHE A 170 -9.71 5.46 -8.21
C PHE A 170 -8.88 6.37 -7.30
N ASN A 171 -7.56 6.42 -7.47
CA ASN A 171 -6.67 7.25 -6.67
C ASN A 171 -7.03 8.75 -6.71
N ILE A 172 -7.47 9.25 -7.87
CA ILE A 172 -7.83 10.67 -8.04
C ILE A 172 -9.30 10.93 -7.71
N ALA A 173 -10.23 10.18 -8.32
CA ALA A 173 -11.67 10.43 -8.24
C ALA A 173 -12.31 9.89 -6.95
N TYR A 174 -11.97 8.66 -6.54
CA TYR A 174 -12.76 7.91 -5.56
C TYR A 174 -12.08 7.67 -4.21
N ASP A 175 -10.75 7.72 -4.12
CA ASP A 175 -10.04 7.46 -2.86
C ASP A 175 -10.25 8.57 -1.84
N ARG A 176 -11.10 8.30 -0.85
CA ARG A 176 -11.45 9.21 0.25
C ARG A 176 -10.40 9.27 1.36
N SER A 177 -9.29 8.55 1.23
CA SER A 177 -8.20 8.59 2.21
C SER A 177 -7.55 9.96 2.28
N VAL A 178 -7.29 10.40 3.51
CA VAL A 178 -6.56 11.65 3.78
C VAL A 178 -5.07 11.35 3.85
N PHE A 179 -4.31 11.91 2.92
CA PHE A 179 -2.85 11.82 2.93
C PHE A 179 -2.23 12.97 3.75
N PRO A 180 -0.97 12.83 4.21
CA PRO A 180 -0.25 13.93 4.84
C PRO A 180 -0.17 15.19 3.97
N GLY A 181 -0.16 15.01 2.64
CA GLY A 181 -0.36 16.05 1.64
C GLY A 181 -0.70 15.42 0.29
N GLU A 182 -1.34 16.17 -0.60
CA GLU A 182 -1.83 15.65 -1.88
C GLU A 182 -0.67 15.32 -2.85
N SER A 183 0.56 15.79 -2.57
CA SER A 183 1.77 15.25 -3.23
C SER A 183 1.87 13.74 -3.14
N HIS A 184 1.41 13.13 -2.04
CA HIS A 184 1.48 11.69 -1.87
C HIS A 184 0.53 10.98 -2.85
N ARG A 185 -0.68 11.54 -3.06
CA ARG A 185 -1.63 11.06 -4.07
C ARG A 185 -1.07 11.18 -5.48
N ILE A 186 -0.39 12.29 -5.77
CA ILE A 186 0.32 12.48 -7.04
C ILE A 186 1.53 11.56 -7.18
N HIS A 187 2.25 11.24 -6.09
CA HIS A 187 3.27 10.21 -6.13
C HIS A 187 2.67 8.84 -6.48
N LEU A 188 1.52 8.48 -5.91
CA LEU A 188 0.83 7.23 -6.24
C LEU A 188 0.36 7.21 -7.70
N ALA A 189 -0.22 8.30 -8.21
CA ALA A 189 -0.57 8.46 -9.63
C ALA A 189 0.64 8.28 -10.54
N GLY A 190 1.72 9.02 -10.25
CA GLY A 190 2.98 8.90 -10.96
C GLY A 190 3.55 7.49 -10.87
N ILE A 191 3.34 6.75 -9.77
CA ILE A 191 3.74 5.36 -9.62
C ILE A 191 2.88 4.44 -10.50
N TYR A 192 1.55 4.57 -10.55
CA TYR A 192 0.69 3.78 -11.42
C TYR A 192 1.09 3.86 -12.90
N GLU A 193 1.35 5.09 -13.37
CA GLU A 193 1.78 5.35 -14.76
C GLU A 193 3.17 4.77 -15.10
N THR A 194 3.91 4.32 -14.10
CA THR A 194 5.34 4.04 -14.23
C THR A 194 5.76 2.69 -13.66
N THR A 195 4.87 2.00 -12.95
CA THR A 195 5.19 0.78 -12.23
C THR A 195 5.55 -0.36 -13.18
N GLY A 196 6.85 -0.51 -13.39
CA GLY A 196 7.43 -1.60 -14.15
C GLY A 196 8.35 -2.52 -13.35
N ARG A 197 9.01 -2.13 -12.25
CA ARG A 197 10.03 -2.99 -11.59
C ARG A 197 10.47 -2.52 -10.18
N GLY A 198 10.42 -3.38 -9.14
CA GLY A 198 10.79 -3.08 -7.73
C GLY A 198 12.29 -3.13 -7.26
N ARG A 199 12.51 -2.59 -6.03
CA ARG A 199 13.66 -2.37 -5.07
C ARG A 199 15.11 -2.91 -5.30
N PRO A 200 16.17 -2.28 -4.68
CA PRO A 200 16.28 -0.92 -4.13
C PRO A 200 17.44 -0.05 -4.73
N LYS A 201 17.07 1.08 -5.33
CA LYS A 201 17.47 2.46 -4.96
C LYS A 201 16.25 3.32 -5.32
N ALA A 202 15.96 4.39 -4.58
CA ALA A 202 14.87 5.27 -4.98
C ALA A 202 15.24 5.97 -6.29
N LEU A 203 14.26 6.16 -7.18
CA LEU A 203 14.50 6.86 -8.43
C LEU A 203 14.86 8.31 -8.15
N CYS A 204 16.01 8.76 -8.61
CA CYS A 204 16.46 10.14 -8.51
C CYS A 204 16.38 10.84 -9.88
N TYR A 205 16.46 12.17 -9.90
CA TYR A 205 16.45 12.92 -11.16
C TYR A 205 17.62 12.54 -12.08
N GLU A 206 18.79 12.16 -11.54
CA GLU A 206 19.93 11.70 -12.34
C GLU A 206 19.64 10.46 -13.20
N ASP A 207 18.67 9.65 -12.77
CA ASP A 207 18.28 8.43 -13.47
C ASP A 207 17.36 8.74 -14.66
N ILE A 208 16.82 9.95 -14.77
CA ILE A 208 15.84 10.34 -15.79
C ILE A 208 16.50 11.28 -16.80
N LEU A 209 16.40 10.94 -18.08
CA LEU A 209 16.71 11.80 -19.20
C LEU A 209 15.42 12.20 -19.89
N LEU A 210 15.07 13.49 -19.80
CA LEU A 210 13.98 14.07 -20.57
C LEU A 210 14.58 14.75 -21.81
N MET A 211 13.97 14.55 -22.98
CA MET A 211 14.45 15.14 -24.23
C MET A 211 13.28 15.41 -25.18
N ILE A 212 13.43 16.43 -26.01
CA ILE A 212 12.57 16.64 -27.17
C ILE A 212 13.23 15.95 -28.36
N ILE A 213 12.53 15.02 -29.00
CA ILE A 213 13.01 14.28 -30.16
C ILE A 213 12.10 14.58 -31.34
N ARG A 214 12.67 14.71 -32.53
CA ARG A 214 11.88 14.75 -33.77
C ARG A 214 11.42 13.33 -34.12
N HIS A 215 10.11 13.09 -34.13
CA HIS A 215 9.56 11.79 -34.52
C HIS A 215 10.00 11.47 -35.95
N PRO A 216 10.56 10.28 -36.21
CA PRO A 216 11.15 9.96 -37.52
C PRO A 216 10.11 9.94 -38.64
N GLU A 217 8.90 9.42 -38.37
CA GLU A 217 7.84 9.33 -39.39
C GLU A 217 7.04 10.62 -39.52
N THR A 218 6.53 11.17 -38.41
CA THR A 218 5.63 12.34 -38.45
C THR A 218 6.36 13.68 -38.50
N GLY A 219 7.67 13.73 -38.28
CA GLY A 219 8.45 14.97 -38.20
C GLY A 219 8.12 15.89 -37.01
N LYS A 220 7.13 15.53 -36.19
CA LYS A 220 6.67 16.31 -35.03
C LYS A 220 7.68 16.22 -33.89
N ASP A 221 7.83 17.31 -33.15
CA ASP A 221 8.65 17.34 -31.93
C ASP A 221 7.87 16.68 -30.77
N VAL A 222 8.44 15.63 -30.17
CA VAL A 222 7.79 14.81 -29.14
C VAL A 222 8.65 14.81 -27.87
N PRO A 223 8.07 15.15 -26.69
CA PRO A 223 8.76 15.01 -25.42
C PRO A 223 8.93 13.54 -25.01
N ALA A 224 10.13 13.00 -25.20
CA ALA A 224 10.51 11.64 -24.83
C ALA A 224 11.21 11.59 -23.45
N ILE A 225 11.05 10.47 -22.77
CA ILE A 225 11.79 10.16 -21.54
C ILE A 225 12.55 8.86 -21.74
N MET A 226 13.84 8.90 -21.43
CA MET A 226 14.70 7.75 -21.28
C MET A 226 15.12 7.65 -19.81
N ILE A 227 15.23 6.45 -19.28
CA ILE A 227 15.73 6.23 -17.91
C ILE A 227 17.06 5.50 -18.03
N LYS A 228 18.12 6.00 -17.37
CA LYS A 228 19.44 5.39 -17.39
C LYS A 228 19.48 4.17 -16.46
N PHE A 229 19.91 3.03 -17.00
CA PHE A 229 19.99 1.75 -16.28
C PHE A 229 21.36 1.48 -15.63
N ILE A 230 22.09 2.51 -15.18
CA ILE A 230 23.49 2.33 -14.74
C ILE A 230 23.57 2.34 -13.20
N HIS A 231 24.13 1.27 -12.62
CA HIS A 231 24.46 1.07 -11.18
C HIS A 231 23.34 0.83 -10.17
N HIS A 232 22.09 0.65 -10.57
CA HIS A 232 20.97 0.56 -9.62
C HIS A 232 20.16 -0.73 -9.81
N LYS A 233 19.68 -1.32 -8.72
CA LYS A 233 18.71 -2.43 -8.76
C LYS A 233 17.36 -1.80 -8.39
N GLY A 234 16.45 -1.60 -9.34
CA GLY A 234 15.06 -1.25 -9.03
C GLY A 234 14.72 0.22 -8.80
N ALA A 235 15.19 1.11 -9.68
CA ALA A 235 14.65 2.45 -9.83
C ALA A 235 14.39 2.69 -11.32
N ASP A 236 13.12 2.77 -11.69
CA ASP A 236 12.59 3.37 -12.92
C ASP A 236 11.49 4.36 -12.46
N ASN A 237 11.12 5.36 -13.28
CA ASN A 237 9.79 6.02 -13.41
C ASN A 237 9.93 7.40 -14.10
N LYS A 238 8.82 7.95 -14.64
CA LYS A 238 8.73 9.23 -15.34
C LYS A 238 8.04 10.28 -14.44
N PRO A 239 8.63 11.47 -14.20
CA PRO A 239 7.94 12.51 -13.44
C PRO A 239 8.05 13.89 -14.10
N LYS A 240 7.26 14.15 -15.16
CA LYS A 240 7.21 15.49 -15.78
C LYS A 240 6.57 16.52 -14.83
N HIS A 241 5.48 16.17 -14.16
CA HIS A 241 4.76 17.07 -13.24
C HIS A 241 5.49 17.26 -11.89
N LEU A 242 6.12 16.21 -11.34
CA LEU A 242 6.91 16.38 -10.10
C LEU A 242 8.17 17.22 -10.34
N ALA A 243 8.72 17.23 -11.55
CA ALA A 243 9.81 18.13 -11.92
C ALA A 243 9.40 19.61 -11.87
N LEU A 244 8.18 19.96 -12.30
CA LEU A 244 7.64 21.32 -12.23
C LEU A 244 7.47 21.78 -10.78
N ARG A 245 6.78 20.98 -9.97
CA ARG A 245 6.61 21.23 -8.52
C ARG A 245 7.94 21.48 -7.82
N ASN A 246 8.96 20.68 -8.14
CA ASN A 246 10.26 20.76 -7.50
C ASN A 246 11.19 21.83 -8.09
N ASN A 247 10.74 22.58 -9.11
CA ASN A 247 11.56 23.52 -9.86
C ASN A 247 12.89 22.84 -10.31
N ALA A 248 12.77 21.63 -10.86
CA ALA A 248 13.91 20.74 -11.07
C ALA A 248 14.70 21.03 -12.35
N PHE A 249 14.08 21.72 -13.32
CA PHE A 249 14.71 22.07 -14.60
C PHE A 249 15.81 23.09 -14.41
N ASP A 250 16.94 22.88 -15.08
CA ASP A 250 18.05 23.85 -15.11
C ASP A 250 17.66 25.14 -15.84
N VAL A 251 16.78 25.01 -16.85
CA VAL A 251 16.21 26.15 -17.57
C VAL A 251 15.19 26.86 -16.68
N TRP A 252 15.56 28.05 -16.20
CA TRP A 252 14.76 28.90 -15.31
C TRP A 252 13.35 29.22 -15.84
N SER A 253 13.15 29.19 -17.15
CA SER A 253 11.88 29.53 -17.77
C SER A 253 10.91 28.35 -17.90
N LEU A 254 11.31 27.11 -17.55
CA LEU A 254 10.42 25.94 -17.55
C LEU A 254 9.66 25.82 -16.23
N THR A 255 8.73 26.75 -16.01
CA THR A 255 7.96 26.88 -14.76
C THR A 255 6.56 26.26 -14.80
N GLY A 256 6.06 25.83 -15.97
CA GLY A 256 4.72 25.26 -16.12
C GLY A 256 4.64 24.21 -17.22
N ALA A 257 3.58 23.39 -17.22
CA ALA A 257 3.45 22.26 -18.14
C ALA A 257 3.36 22.71 -19.59
N SER A 258 2.60 23.75 -19.88
CA SER A 258 2.47 24.30 -21.24
C SER A 258 3.82 24.59 -21.89
N ARG A 259 4.75 25.19 -21.13
CA ARG A 259 6.10 25.49 -21.63
C ARG A 259 6.90 24.22 -21.89
N VAL A 260 6.77 23.19 -21.07
CA VAL A 260 7.46 21.90 -21.23
C VAL A 260 6.93 21.11 -22.43
N PHE A 261 5.61 21.07 -22.61
CA PHE A 261 4.98 20.32 -23.69
C PHE A 261 5.12 20.98 -25.07
N ARG A 262 5.33 22.31 -25.12
CA ARG A 262 5.47 23.08 -26.37
C ARG A 262 6.92 23.35 -26.79
N ILE A 263 7.90 22.75 -26.13
CA ILE A 263 9.31 22.91 -26.50
C ILE A 263 9.53 22.31 -27.89
N LYS A 264 10.17 23.08 -28.76
CA LYS A 264 10.60 22.63 -30.09
C LYS A 264 12.08 22.28 -30.10
N ASN A 265 12.43 21.30 -30.90
CA ASN A 265 13.82 20.95 -31.16
C ASN A 265 14.34 21.86 -32.27
N LEU A 266 15.16 22.86 -31.91
CA LEU A 266 15.65 23.87 -32.85
C LEU A 266 17.01 23.49 -33.44
N GLY A 267 17.24 23.85 -34.70
CA GLY A 267 18.52 23.63 -35.40
C GLY A 267 18.66 22.23 -36.02
N PRO A 268 19.87 21.87 -36.50
CA PRO A 268 20.13 20.62 -37.22
C PRO A 268 20.25 19.39 -36.30
N VAL A 269 20.00 19.54 -35.00
CA VAL A 269 20.18 18.47 -34.01
C VAL A 269 18.98 17.53 -33.96
N LYS A 270 19.23 16.24 -33.73
CA LYS A 270 18.18 15.20 -33.67
C LYS A 270 17.35 15.23 -32.37
N CYS A 271 17.89 15.82 -31.32
CA CYS A 271 17.19 15.96 -30.04
C CYS A 271 17.71 17.16 -29.24
N THR A 272 16.86 17.65 -28.33
CA THR A 272 17.21 18.66 -27.32
C THR A 272 17.00 18.08 -25.92
N PRO A 273 18.07 17.81 -25.15
CA PRO A 273 17.94 17.29 -23.79
C PRO A 273 17.49 18.38 -22.81
N LEU A 274 16.50 18.06 -21.97
CA LEU A 274 16.06 18.90 -20.87
C LEU A 274 16.85 18.53 -19.62
N ARG A 275 17.74 19.42 -19.20
CA ARG A 275 18.67 19.20 -18.08
C ARG A 275 18.00 19.50 -16.74
N TRP A 276 18.38 18.72 -15.73
CA TRP A 276 18.07 18.99 -14.33
C TRP A 276 19.13 19.91 -13.73
N LYS A 277 18.75 20.69 -12.72
CA LYS A 277 19.72 21.39 -11.86
C LYS A 277 20.65 20.38 -11.19
N GLU A 278 21.92 20.71 -11.06
CA GLU A 278 22.92 19.84 -10.41
C GLU A 278 22.50 19.43 -8.99
N SER A 279 21.92 20.37 -8.23
CA SER A 279 21.41 20.15 -6.87
C SER A 279 20.25 19.15 -6.80
N MET A 280 19.58 18.86 -7.91
CA MET A 280 18.43 17.95 -7.97
C MET A 280 18.81 16.51 -8.30
N LEU A 281 19.99 16.28 -8.89
CA LEU A 281 20.38 14.99 -9.46
C LEU A 281 20.26 13.83 -8.47
N LYS A 282 20.68 14.02 -7.22
CA LYS A 282 20.64 12.99 -6.17
C LYS A 282 19.32 12.93 -5.39
N ILE A 283 18.40 13.85 -5.64
CA ILE A 283 17.13 13.94 -4.90
C ILE A 283 16.15 12.88 -5.45
N PRO A 284 15.54 12.05 -4.58
CA PRO A 284 14.50 11.12 -5.00
C PRO A 284 13.28 11.85 -5.55
N VAL A 285 12.68 11.29 -6.60
CA VAL A 285 11.45 11.78 -7.21
C VAL A 285 10.28 11.61 -6.24
N PHE A 286 10.10 10.39 -5.71
CA PHE A 286 9.06 10.08 -4.74
C PHE A 286 9.65 10.15 -3.34
N ARG A 287 9.19 11.11 -2.56
CA ARG A 287 9.74 11.41 -1.22
C ARG A 287 8.74 11.14 -0.12
N ARG A 288 9.27 10.85 1.06
CA ARG A 288 8.46 10.61 2.27
C ARG A 288 7.97 11.92 2.86
N PHE A 289 6.91 11.83 3.66
CA PHE A 289 6.46 12.92 4.49
C PHE A 289 6.99 12.79 5.92
N GLU A 290 7.40 13.91 6.50
CA GLU A 290 7.78 14.04 7.90
C GLU A 290 6.90 15.11 8.54
N ARG A 291 6.06 14.74 9.52
CA ARG A 291 5.11 15.67 10.16
C ARG A 291 4.25 16.45 9.15
N ALA A 292 3.78 15.79 8.10
CA ALA A 292 3.01 16.36 6.98
C ALA A 292 3.77 17.34 6.07
N ILE A 293 5.09 17.42 6.19
CA ILE A 293 5.96 18.16 5.27
C ILE A 293 6.67 17.16 4.35
N LEU A 294 6.75 17.47 3.05
CA LEU A 294 7.49 16.63 2.13
C LEU A 294 8.99 16.73 2.42
N SER A 295 9.65 15.59 2.62
CA SER A 295 11.09 15.56 2.87
C SER A 295 11.86 16.12 1.67
N PRO A 296 12.96 16.88 1.89
CA PRO A 296 13.76 17.42 0.80
C PRO A 296 14.43 16.32 -0.03
N ASP A 297 14.93 15.27 0.61
CA ASP A 297 15.86 14.29 0.02
C ASP A 297 15.56 12.83 0.40
N ARG A 298 14.64 12.55 1.34
CA ARG A 298 14.39 11.17 1.78
C ARG A 298 13.34 10.48 0.93
N PRO A 299 13.61 9.26 0.45
CA PRO A 299 12.71 8.55 -0.44
C PRO A 299 11.46 8.02 0.26
N LEU A 300 10.38 7.85 -0.51
CA LEU A 300 9.17 7.17 -0.06
C LEU A 300 9.50 5.73 0.37
N PRO A 301 9.15 5.29 1.59
CA PRO A 301 9.45 3.94 2.03
C PRO A 301 8.61 2.92 1.27
N TYR A 302 9.24 1.83 0.83
CA TYR A 302 8.54 0.74 0.14
C TYR A 302 7.38 0.14 0.94
N GLY A 303 7.53 0.02 2.28
CA GLY A 303 6.45 -0.47 3.14
C GLY A 303 5.20 0.41 3.01
N LYS A 304 5.38 1.73 3.10
CA LYS A 304 4.30 2.70 2.91
C LYS A 304 3.68 2.59 1.52
N LEU A 305 4.51 2.53 0.47
CA LEU A 305 4.02 2.35 -0.90
C LEU A 305 3.20 1.06 -1.07
N ARG A 306 3.73 -0.07 -0.57
CA ARG A 306 3.06 -1.37 -0.63
C ARG A 306 1.71 -1.31 0.08
N ASP A 307 1.66 -0.73 1.27
CA ASP A 307 0.46 -0.69 2.09
C ASP A 307 -0.59 0.25 1.46
N ASP A 308 -0.17 1.37 0.87
CA ASP A 308 -1.08 2.28 0.16
C ASP A 308 -1.68 1.65 -1.11
N LEU A 309 -0.86 0.98 -1.93
CA LEU A 309 -1.34 0.28 -3.13
C LEU A 309 -2.26 -0.89 -2.79
N ALA A 310 -1.91 -1.68 -1.77
CA ALA A 310 -2.73 -2.79 -1.31
C ALA A 310 -4.10 -2.29 -0.83
N ARG A 311 -4.12 -1.18 -0.06
CA ARG A 311 -5.38 -0.58 0.37
C ARG A 311 -6.19 -0.04 -0.82
N GLN A 312 -5.59 0.76 -1.69
CA GLN A 312 -6.31 1.37 -2.82
C GLN A 312 -6.91 0.33 -3.76
N SER A 313 -6.22 -0.79 -3.98
CA SER A 313 -6.76 -1.87 -4.82
C SER A 313 -7.92 -2.61 -4.19
N LEU A 314 -7.87 -2.87 -2.88
CA LEU A 314 -9.01 -3.45 -2.16
C LEU A 314 -10.20 -2.49 -2.13
N ASP A 315 -9.97 -1.19 -1.90
CA ASP A 315 -11.03 -0.18 -1.94
C ASP A 315 -11.58 0.05 -3.36
N ALA A 316 -10.79 -0.24 -4.39
CA ALA A 316 -11.21 -0.22 -5.79
C ALA A 316 -11.92 -1.51 -6.23
N GLY A 317 -12.18 -2.45 -5.30
CA GLY A 317 -12.97 -3.65 -5.59
C GLY A 317 -12.20 -4.90 -5.99
N ASN A 318 -10.87 -4.87 -6.04
CA ASN A 318 -10.09 -6.05 -6.41
C ASN A 318 -10.18 -7.11 -5.30
N GLU A 319 -10.41 -8.37 -5.66
CA GLU A 319 -10.48 -9.49 -4.70
C GLU A 319 -9.24 -9.55 -3.80
N GLU A 320 -8.06 -9.57 -4.43
CA GLU A 320 -6.75 -9.64 -3.78
C GLU A 320 -5.98 -8.30 -3.85
N PRO A 321 -5.17 -7.97 -2.84
CA PRO A 321 -4.44 -6.71 -2.80
C PRO A 321 -3.34 -6.66 -3.87
N ILE A 322 -3.33 -5.58 -4.63
CA ILE A 322 -2.30 -5.29 -5.63
C ILE A 322 -1.11 -4.59 -4.94
N VAL A 323 0.06 -5.21 -5.05
CA VAL A 323 1.33 -4.70 -4.50
C VAL A 323 2.31 -4.33 -5.63
N PRO A 324 3.39 -3.55 -5.36
CA PRO A 324 4.34 -3.13 -6.41
C PRO A 324 4.90 -4.24 -7.31
N ARG A 325 4.94 -5.49 -6.82
CA ARG A 325 5.43 -6.64 -7.57
C ARG A 325 4.47 -7.07 -8.68
N ALA A 326 3.16 -6.84 -8.55
CA ALA A 326 2.17 -7.20 -9.55
C ALA A 326 2.34 -6.35 -10.82
N PHE A 327 2.55 -5.04 -10.66
CA PHE A 327 2.92 -4.18 -11.78
C PHE A 327 4.27 -4.54 -12.41
N ARG A 328 5.21 -5.05 -11.60
CA ARG A 328 6.46 -5.58 -12.15
C ARG A 328 6.23 -6.76 -13.09
N ARG A 329 5.28 -7.64 -12.74
CA ARG A 329 4.88 -8.77 -13.60
C ARG A 329 4.14 -8.28 -14.83
N LEU A 330 3.25 -7.31 -14.71
CA LEU A 330 2.62 -6.65 -15.87
C LEU A 330 3.68 -6.22 -16.89
N ALA A 331 4.64 -5.40 -16.48
CA ALA A 331 5.68 -4.95 -17.39
C ALA A 331 6.56 -6.09 -17.92
N ALA A 332 6.78 -7.15 -17.14
CA ALA A 332 7.55 -8.32 -17.58
C ALA A 332 6.80 -9.08 -18.68
N ASN A 333 5.50 -9.31 -18.48
CA ASN A 333 4.61 -10.01 -19.39
C ASN A 333 4.37 -9.20 -20.66
N SER A 334 4.24 -7.87 -20.56
CA SER A 334 4.08 -7.00 -21.74
C SER A 334 5.27 -7.02 -22.69
N VAL A 335 6.47 -7.35 -22.19
CA VAL A 335 7.70 -7.46 -23.00
C VAL A 335 7.94 -8.92 -23.44
N ASN A 336 7.42 -9.89 -22.69
CA ASN A 336 7.58 -11.30 -23.00
C ASN A 336 6.94 -11.66 -24.35
N GLY A 337 7.64 -12.40 -25.19
CA GLY A 337 7.20 -12.74 -26.56
C GLY A 337 7.29 -11.59 -27.58
N LYS A 338 7.33 -10.32 -27.14
CA LYS A 338 7.49 -9.15 -28.01
C LYS A 338 8.93 -8.70 -28.23
N ALA A 339 9.84 -9.13 -27.36
CA ALA A 339 11.26 -8.86 -27.45
C ALA A 339 12.07 -10.13 -27.16
N PRO A 340 13.32 -10.25 -27.67
CA PRO A 340 14.19 -11.36 -27.33
C PRO A 340 14.39 -11.50 -25.82
N ASP A 341 14.58 -12.73 -25.34
CA ASP A 341 14.80 -13.05 -23.92
C ASP A 341 15.90 -12.20 -23.28
N ALA A 342 16.97 -11.90 -24.01
CA ALA A 342 18.05 -11.03 -23.56
C ALA A 342 17.58 -9.59 -23.29
N VAL A 343 16.70 -9.04 -24.14
CA VAL A 343 16.12 -7.69 -23.98
C VAL A 343 15.09 -7.68 -22.86
N ARG A 344 14.26 -8.74 -22.75
CA ARG A 344 13.33 -8.93 -21.64
C ARG A 344 14.08 -8.98 -20.31
N ASP A 345 15.14 -9.78 -20.22
CA ASP A 345 15.95 -9.94 -19.02
C ASP A 345 16.77 -8.69 -18.71
N GLN A 346 17.31 -7.99 -19.72
CA GLN A 346 17.95 -6.69 -19.56
C GLN A 346 16.98 -5.67 -18.97
N ALA A 347 15.78 -5.56 -19.54
CA ALA A 347 14.75 -4.69 -19.02
C ALA A 347 14.44 -5.11 -17.57
N MET A 348 14.36 -6.41 -17.28
CA MET A 348 14.03 -6.93 -15.95
C MET A 348 15.23 -6.87 -14.99
N ARG A 349 16.41 -6.47 -15.47
CA ARG A 349 17.69 -6.52 -14.77
C ARG A 349 17.95 -7.91 -14.18
N HIS A 350 17.51 -8.94 -14.89
CA HIS A 350 17.84 -10.32 -14.59
C HIS A 350 19.21 -10.63 -15.17
N ASN A 351 19.97 -11.44 -14.45
CA ASN A 351 21.11 -12.07 -15.06
C ASN A 351 20.58 -13.15 -16.01
N PRO A 352 20.84 -13.07 -17.32
CA PRO A 352 20.32 -14.04 -18.28
C PRO A 352 20.77 -15.48 -17.98
N ARG A 353 21.82 -15.67 -17.17
CA ARG A 353 22.28 -17.00 -16.74
C ARG A 353 21.43 -17.65 -15.64
N TRP A 354 20.51 -16.94 -15.00
CA TRP A 354 19.85 -17.37 -13.75
C TRP A 354 18.37 -17.72 -13.93
N ALA A 355 17.86 -17.81 -15.16
CA ALA A 355 16.46 -18.14 -15.50
C ALA A 355 15.42 -17.48 -14.55
N THR A 356 15.73 -16.26 -14.09
CA THR A 356 14.97 -15.59 -13.01
C THR A 356 13.58 -15.19 -13.50
N PHE A 357 13.44 -14.95 -14.80
CA PHE A 357 12.14 -14.73 -15.42
C PHE A 357 11.23 -15.95 -15.24
N ASN A 358 11.71 -17.14 -15.65
CA ASN A 358 10.93 -18.38 -15.62
C ASN A 358 10.46 -18.76 -14.21
N SER A 359 11.28 -18.53 -13.18
CA SER A 359 10.89 -18.86 -11.81
C SER A 359 9.96 -17.81 -11.16
N ALA A 360 10.14 -16.51 -11.46
CA ALA A 360 9.53 -15.44 -10.68
C ALA A 360 8.45 -14.63 -11.41
N TYR A 361 8.36 -14.73 -12.74
CA TYR A 361 7.53 -13.87 -13.58
C TYR A 361 6.76 -14.59 -14.67
N ILE A 362 7.13 -15.83 -15.03
CA ILE A 362 6.27 -16.62 -15.91
C ILE A 362 4.89 -16.68 -15.30
N ASN A 363 3.87 -16.41 -16.12
CA ASN A 363 2.50 -16.57 -15.68
C ASN A 363 2.23 -18.07 -15.53
N GLU A 364 1.64 -18.47 -14.41
CA GLU A 364 1.22 -19.84 -14.19
C GLU A 364 -0.05 -20.15 -15.00
N MET A 365 -0.87 -19.13 -15.30
CA MET A 365 -1.93 -19.21 -16.29
C MET A 365 -1.31 -19.16 -17.68
N ILE A 366 -1.55 -20.21 -18.48
CA ILE A 366 -1.09 -20.29 -19.87
C ILE A 366 -1.83 -19.22 -20.67
N GLN A 367 -1.09 -18.19 -21.11
CA GLN A 367 -1.60 -17.13 -21.97
C GLN A 367 -1.51 -17.52 -23.45
N PHE A 368 -1.95 -18.73 -23.76
CA PHE A 368 -1.90 -19.30 -25.10
C PHE A 368 -3.13 -20.16 -25.30
N ASP A 369 -3.77 -20.01 -26.45
CA ASP A 369 -4.97 -20.74 -26.80
C ASP A 369 -4.60 -22.17 -27.19
N VAL A 370 -4.36 -23.02 -26.21
CA VAL A 370 -3.94 -24.41 -26.46
C VAL A 370 -5.01 -25.14 -27.24
N GLN A 371 -6.29 -24.88 -26.95
CA GLN A 371 -7.41 -25.51 -27.65
C GLN A 371 -7.42 -25.11 -29.11
N ASN A 372 -7.50 -23.81 -29.43
CA ASN A 372 -7.59 -23.37 -30.82
C ASN A 372 -6.30 -23.68 -31.59
N ALA A 373 -5.13 -23.62 -30.94
CA ALA A 373 -3.88 -24.04 -31.58
C ALA A 373 -3.87 -25.54 -31.94
N VAL A 374 -4.46 -26.41 -31.10
CA VAL A 374 -4.61 -27.85 -31.40
C VAL A 374 -5.66 -28.07 -32.49
N LEU A 375 -6.75 -27.31 -32.48
CA LEU A 375 -7.83 -27.37 -33.47
C LEU A 375 -7.47 -26.66 -34.80
N ASN A 376 -6.31 -26.00 -34.87
CA ASN A 376 -5.88 -25.16 -35.98
C ASN A 376 -6.88 -24.03 -36.30
N GLU A 377 -7.48 -23.47 -35.27
CA GLU A 377 -8.40 -22.33 -35.29
C GLU A 377 -7.67 -21.03 -34.90
N PRO A 378 -8.19 -19.84 -35.28
CA PRO A 378 -7.66 -18.56 -34.83
C PRO A 378 -7.67 -18.45 -33.31
N SER A 379 -6.58 -17.92 -32.72
CA SER A 379 -6.50 -17.72 -31.27
C SER A 379 -7.39 -16.57 -30.81
N GLU A 380 -8.05 -16.74 -29.66
CA GLU A 380 -8.85 -15.70 -29.03
C GLU A 380 -8.00 -14.78 -28.12
N ASP A 381 -6.95 -14.18 -28.69
CA ASP A 381 -5.93 -13.40 -27.97
C ASP A 381 -6.51 -12.28 -27.09
N GLY A 382 -7.65 -11.70 -27.51
CA GLY A 382 -8.37 -10.68 -26.75
C GLY A 382 -8.96 -11.23 -25.44
N LEU A 383 -9.62 -12.39 -25.50
CA LEU A 383 -10.20 -13.07 -24.35
C LEU A 383 -9.10 -13.58 -23.43
N ILE A 384 -8.04 -14.19 -23.95
CA ILE A 384 -6.91 -14.67 -23.13
C ILE A 384 -6.23 -13.54 -22.36
N ARG A 385 -6.11 -12.34 -22.94
CA ARG A 385 -5.63 -11.15 -22.23
C ARG A 385 -6.60 -10.74 -21.12
N PHE A 386 -7.89 -10.67 -21.41
CA PHE A 386 -8.92 -10.30 -20.45
C PHE A 386 -8.93 -11.24 -19.23
N TRP A 387 -8.86 -12.55 -19.45
CA TRP A 387 -8.86 -13.59 -18.41
C TRP A 387 -7.61 -13.58 -17.51
N SER A 388 -6.52 -12.99 -17.99
CA SER A 388 -5.22 -13.00 -17.31
C SER A 388 -5.04 -11.87 -16.28
N HIS A 389 -6.04 -11.04 -16.04
CA HIS A 389 -5.93 -9.84 -15.23
C HIS A 389 -6.69 -9.97 -13.91
N MET A 390 -6.05 -9.57 -12.80
CA MET A 390 -6.67 -9.54 -11.46
C MET A 390 -7.96 -8.72 -11.38
N SER A 391 -8.17 -7.80 -12.33
CA SER A 391 -9.36 -6.95 -12.37
C SER A 391 -10.61 -7.67 -12.89
N LEU A 392 -10.49 -8.90 -13.41
CA LEU A 392 -11.63 -9.66 -13.93
C LEU A 392 -12.70 -9.89 -12.86
N MET A 393 -12.28 -10.31 -11.67
CA MET A 393 -13.17 -10.59 -10.54
C MET A 393 -13.41 -9.35 -9.67
N SER A 394 -12.98 -8.16 -10.12
CA SER A 394 -13.18 -6.95 -9.34
C SER A 394 -14.66 -6.58 -9.24
N ASP A 395 -15.09 -6.22 -8.04
CA ASP A 395 -16.43 -5.68 -7.79
C ASP A 395 -16.30 -4.28 -7.18
N PRO A 396 -16.68 -3.20 -7.91
CA PRO A 396 -16.61 -1.84 -7.38
C PRO A 396 -17.37 -1.61 -6.07
N ARG A 397 -18.35 -2.47 -5.74
CA ARG A 397 -19.10 -2.42 -4.47
C ARG A 397 -18.29 -2.97 -3.29
N ALA A 398 -17.27 -3.79 -3.56
CA ALA A 398 -16.49 -4.49 -2.54
C ALA A 398 -15.32 -3.62 -2.03
N ALA A 399 -15.61 -2.63 -1.18
CA ALA A 399 -14.59 -1.84 -0.49
C ALA A 399 -13.73 -2.69 0.48
N SER A 400 -12.55 -2.19 0.91
CA SER A 400 -11.69 -2.94 1.85
C SER A 400 -12.39 -3.28 3.17
N ASP A 401 -13.38 -2.48 3.56
CA ASP A 401 -14.27 -2.72 4.69
C ASP A 401 -15.70 -2.78 4.16
N MET A 402 -16.16 -3.98 3.89
CA MET A 402 -17.53 -4.27 3.42
C MET A 402 -18.28 -5.16 4.42
N VAL A 403 -17.78 -5.24 5.65
CA VAL A 403 -18.40 -6.02 6.72
C VAL A 403 -19.60 -5.22 7.23
N PRO A 404 -20.83 -5.75 7.16
CA PRO A 404 -22.01 -5.08 7.70
C PRO A 404 -21.90 -4.82 9.21
N ASP A 405 -22.59 -3.80 9.71
CA ASP A 405 -22.54 -3.43 11.13
C ASP A 405 -23.16 -4.53 12.00
N GLU A 406 -24.14 -5.26 11.49
CA GLU A 406 -24.77 -6.44 12.12
C GLU A 406 -23.73 -7.53 12.38
N VAL A 407 -22.89 -7.82 11.37
CA VAL A 407 -21.79 -8.78 11.51
C VAL A 407 -20.78 -8.31 12.55
N TRP A 408 -20.55 -7.00 12.70
CA TRP A 408 -19.69 -6.50 13.77
C TRP A 408 -20.32 -6.65 15.17
N GLN A 409 -21.63 -6.48 15.28
CA GLN A 409 -22.39 -6.58 16.53
C GLN A 409 -22.46 -8.03 17.02
N ASP A 410 -22.66 -8.99 16.12
CA ASP A 410 -22.82 -10.41 16.46
C ASP A 410 -21.49 -11.12 16.78
N MET A 411 -20.36 -10.48 16.49
CA MET A 411 -19.05 -11.13 16.60
C MET A 411 -18.55 -11.21 18.05
N PRO A 412 -18.31 -12.42 18.60
CA PRO A 412 -17.94 -12.60 19.99
C PRO A 412 -16.58 -11.95 20.30
N PRO A 413 -16.40 -11.39 21.52
CA PRO A 413 -15.12 -10.83 21.92
C PRO A 413 -14.06 -11.94 21.98
N ARG A 414 -12.83 -11.64 21.54
CA ARG A 414 -11.75 -12.63 21.60
C ARG A 414 -11.28 -12.79 23.06
N PRO A 415 -11.20 -14.02 23.60
CA PRO A 415 -10.79 -14.26 25.00
C PRO A 415 -9.44 -13.61 25.34
N ASP A 416 -8.46 -13.71 24.45
CA ASP A 416 -7.12 -13.15 24.64
C ASP A 416 -7.08 -11.60 24.71
N ILE A 417 -8.09 -10.91 24.17
CA ILE A 417 -8.24 -9.46 24.28
C ILE A 417 -8.92 -9.12 25.61
N VAL A 418 -9.98 -9.86 25.95
CA VAL A 418 -10.74 -9.69 27.20
C VAL A 418 -9.82 -9.89 28.41
N ASP A 419 -8.99 -10.94 28.40
CA ASP A 419 -8.04 -11.22 29.49
C ASP A 419 -7.05 -10.08 29.72
N LEU A 420 -6.55 -9.47 28.63
CA LEU A 420 -5.64 -8.33 28.72
C LEU A 420 -6.35 -7.07 29.20
N GLU A 421 -7.61 -6.86 28.79
CA GLU A 421 -8.45 -5.75 29.24
C GLU A 421 -8.76 -5.86 30.74
N LEU A 422 -9.12 -7.06 31.21
CA LEU A 422 -9.33 -7.37 32.63
C LEU A 422 -8.04 -7.14 33.44
N ARG A 423 -6.90 -7.66 32.98
CA ARG A 423 -5.61 -7.44 33.65
C ARG A 423 -5.24 -5.96 33.73
N ARG A 424 -5.47 -5.22 32.65
CA ARG A 424 -5.24 -3.77 32.61
C ARG A 424 -6.20 -3.02 33.54
N ALA A 425 -7.46 -3.43 33.61
CA ALA A 425 -8.46 -2.84 34.51
C ALA A 425 -8.12 -3.10 35.98
N ALA A 426 -7.68 -4.33 36.32
CA ALA A 426 -7.23 -4.70 37.66
C ALA A 426 -6.05 -3.84 38.12
N LEU A 427 -5.01 -3.68 37.29
CA LEU A 427 -3.87 -2.80 37.59
C LEU A 427 -4.29 -1.33 37.74
N LYS A 428 -5.24 -0.87 36.92
CA LYS A 428 -5.75 0.51 37.04
C LYS A 428 -6.59 0.74 38.29
N ALA A 429 -7.30 -0.26 38.80
CA ALA A 429 -8.20 -0.15 39.95
C ALA A 429 -9.14 1.07 39.88
N GLY A 430 -9.67 1.39 38.69
CA GLY A 430 -10.55 2.56 38.47
C GLY A 430 -9.86 3.93 38.43
N GLN A 431 -8.53 4.00 38.58
CA GLN A 431 -7.78 5.27 38.58
C GLN A 431 -7.44 5.75 37.15
N PHE A 432 -7.64 7.04 36.90
CA PHE A 432 -7.33 7.66 35.61
C PHE A 432 -5.86 8.08 35.46
N ARG A 433 -5.17 8.43 36.56
CA ARG A 433 -3.78 8.90 36.56
C ARG A 433 -2.84 7.74 36.91
N ILE A 434 -1.99 7.36 35.95
CA ILE A 434 -1.05 6.23 36.08
C ILE A 434 0.43 6.65 36.12
N GLN A 435 0.70 7.96 36.13
CA GLN A 435 2.06 8.50 36.03
C GLN A 435 2.77 8.47 37.39
N GLY A 436 3.95 7.86 37.45
CA GLY A 436 4.77 7.73 38.67
C GLY A 436 4.45 6.50 39.52
N ARG A 437 3.68 5.53 38.99
CA ARG A 437 3.43 4.24 39.66
C ARG A 437 4.42 3.18 39.15
N ASP A 438 4.70 2.20 40.00
CA ASP A 438 5.59 1.08 39.66
C ASP A 438 5.05 0.21 38.51
N ASP A 439 3.73 0.14 38.35
CA ASP A 439 3.04 -0.61 37.29
C ASP A 439 2.71 0.19 36.02
N GLU A 440 3.22 1.43 35.91
CA GLU A 440 2.98 2.32 34.76
C GLU A 440 3.42 1.67 33.43
N GLU A 441 4.60 1.05 33.41
CA GLU A 441 5.15 0.42 32.21
C GLU A 441 4.31 -0.79 31.78
N GLU A 442 3.88 -1.62 32.73
CA GLU A 442 3.03 -2.79 32.46
C GLU A 442 1.65 -2.35 31.93
N ILE A 443 1.01 -1.35 32.54
CA ILE A 443 -0.28 -0.81 32.06
C ILE A 443 -0.16 -0.26 30.62
N ARG A 444 0.97 0.39 30.30
CA ARG A 444 1.24 0.91 28.96
C ARG A 444 1.49 -0.20 27.95
N ASP A 445 2.21 -1.24 28.35
CA ASP A 445 2.48 -2.39 27.49
C ASP A 445 1.20 -3.20 27.23
N LEU A 446 0.41 -3.52 28.25
CA LEU A 446 -0.92 -4.13 28.10
C LEU A 446 -1.81 -3.30 27.16
N GLY A 447 -1.82 -1.97 27.34
CA GLY A 447 -2.55 -1.09 26.43
C GLY A 447 -2.05 -1.15 24.97
N ARG A 448 -0.75 -1.39 24.75
CA ARG A 448 -0.18 -1.60 23.41
C ARG A 448 -0.59 -2.97 22.86
N GLN A 449 -0.53 -4.02 23.67
CA GLN A 449 -0.95 -5.37 23.28
C GLN A 449 -2.43 -5.43 22.90
N ILE A 450 -3.32 -4.83 23.71
CA ILE A 450 -4.76 -4.73 23.42
C ILE A 450 -4.98 -4.04 22.07
N ARG A 451 -4.39 -2.86 21.86
CA ARG A 451 -4.52 -2.14 20.58
C ARG A 451 -4.05 -2.97 19.39
N ASN A 452 -2.93 -3.67 19.53
CA ASN A 452 -2.39 -4.51 18.47
C ASN A 452 -3.30 -5.71 18.17
N LYS A 453 -3.81 -6.40 19.20
CA LYS A 453 -4.72 -7.54 19.03
C LYS A 453 -6.09 -7.11 18.48
N GLN A 454 -6.64 -5.98 18.93
CA GLN A 454 -7.87 -5.41 18.37
C GLN A 454 -7.68 -5.00 16.89
N ALA A 455 -6.55 -4.39 16.55
CA ALA A 455 -6.23 -4.07 15.15
C ALA A 455 -6.09 -5.34 14.30
N GLN A 456 -5.47 -6.39 14.83
CA GLN A 456 -5.37 -7.69 14.18
C GLN A 456 -6.75 -8.33 13.99
N ARG A 457 -7.60 -8.37 15.03
CA ARG A 457 -8.98 -8.87 14.95
C ARG A 457 -9.76 -8.16 13.86
N ARG A 458 -9.74 -6.82 13.84
CA ARG A 458 -10.42 -6.05 12.78
C ARG A 458 -9.92 -6.40 11.39
N LYS A 459 -8.62 -6.57 11.22
CA LYS A 459 -8.03 -6.98 9.94
C LYS A 459 -8.47 -8.38 9.55
N ASP A 460 -8.42 -9.34 10.47
CA ASP A 460 -8.82 -10.72 10.25
C ASP A 460 -10.27 -10.82 9.78
N VAL A 461 -11.19 -10.10 10.44
CA VAL A 461 -12.62 -10.08 10.11
C VAL A 461 -12.85 -9.50 8.72
N LYS A 462 -12.25 -8.34 8.41
CA LYS A 462 -12.37 -7.73 7.07
C LYS A 462 -11.85 -8.64 5.97
N THR A 463 -10.69 -9.25 6.19
CA THR A 463 -10.11 -10.20 5.22
C THR A 463 -10.96 -11.46 5.09
N GLY A 464 -11.47 -12.00 6.19
CA GLY A 464 -12.33 -13.18 6.20
C GLY A 464 -13.66 -12.95 5.48
N TYR A 465 -14.34 -11.85 5.79
CA TYR A 465 -15.62 -11.49 5.17
C TYR A 465 -15.47 -11.22 3.68
N ARG A 466 -14.42 -10.49 3.26
CA ARG A 466 -14.15 -10.29 1.83
C ARG A 466 -13.92 -11.61 1.10
N ARG A 467 -13.15 -12.53 1.68
CA ARG A 467 -12.96 -13.87 1.10
C ARG A 467 -14.27 -14.63 1.00
N TYR A 468 -15.12 -14.56 2.02
CA TYR A 468 -16.46 -15.11 2.01
C TYR A 468 -17.30 -14.51 0.88
N TYR A 469 -17.30 -13.17 0.74
CA TYR A 469 -18.02 -12.47 -0.33
C TYR A 469 -17.59 -12.95 -1.72
N PHE A 470 -16.30 -12.82 -2.08
CA PHE A 470 -15.83 -13.19 -3.43
C PHE A 470 -15.97 -14.69 -3.71
N ARG A 471 -15.92 -15.54 -2.67
CA ARG A 471 -16.16 -16.98 -2.83
C ARG A 471 -17.61 -17.33 -3.17
N ASN A 472 -18.57 -16.62 -2.58
CA ASN A 472 -20.00 -17.00 -2.67
C ASN A 472 -20.80 -16.14 -3.64
N ARG A 473 -20.39 -14.88 -3.88
CA ARG A 473 -21.09 -13.94 -4.78
C ARG A 473 -21.40 -14.55 -6.16
N PRO A 474 -20.48 -15.22 -6.87
CA PRO A 474 -20.82 -15.84 -8.15
C PRO A 474 -21.96 -16.86 -8.05
N THR A 475 -22.04 -17.61 -6.94
CA THR A 475 -23.14 -18.55 -6.69
C THR A 475 -24.45 -17.83 -6.40
N TRP A 476 -24.43 -16.72 -5.68
CA TRP A 476 -25.62 -15.88 -5.46
C TRP A 476 -26.12 -15.29 -6.77
N ASP A 477 -25.22 -14.73 -7.58
CA ASP A 477 -25.53 -14.15 -8.89
C ASP A 477 -26.15 -15.21 -9.83
N ILE A 478 -25.59 -16.44 -9.87
CA ILE A 478 -26.14 -17.55 -10.66
C ILE A 478 -27.52 -17.99 -10.13
N LYS A 479 -27.69 -18.15 -8.81
CA LYS A 479 -28.98 -18.54 -8.24
C LYS A 479 -30.08 -17.54 -8.58
N LYS A 480 -29.77 -16.24 -8.55
CA LYS A 480 -30.70 -15.18 -8.95
C LYS A 480 -31.17 -15.32 -10.40
N GLN A 481 -30.30 -15.79 -11.31
CA GLN A 481 -30.65 -16.02 -12.72
C GLN A 481 -31.57 -17.22 -12.97
N PHE A 482 -31.56 -18.23 -12.09
CA PHE A 482 -32.34 -19.46 -12.28
C PHE A 482 -33.62 -19.51 -11.41
N ASN A 483 -33.87 -18.48 -10.60
CA ASN A 483 -35.03 -18.39 -9.71
C ASN A 483 -36.30 -17.77 -10.36
N GLU A 484 -36.46 -17.90 -11.69
CA GLU A 484 -37.73 -17.58 -12.38
C GLU A 484 -38.86 -18.61 -12.09
N ALA A 485 -38.60 -19.67 -11.31
CA ALA A 485 -39.55 -20.77 -11.06
C ALA A 485 -40.18 -20.81 -9.64
N GLU A 486 -39.85 -19.85 -8.75
CA GLU A 486 -40.42 -19.74 -7.40
C GLU A 486 -40.92 -18.31 -7.12
N GLU A 487 -41.62 -17.70 -8.07
CA GLU A 487 -42.19 -16.34 -7.96
C GLU A 487 -43.29 -16.18 -6.88
N GLU A 488 -43.70 -17.23 -6.15
CA GLU A 488 -44.82 -17.14 -5.19
C GLU A 488 -44.42 -17.28 -3.69
N ALA A 489 -43.14 -17.40 -3.31
CA ALA A 489 -42.76 -17.66 -1.91
C ALA A 489 -41.87 -16.61 -1.20
N GLU A 490 -41.22 -15.69 -1.91
CA GLU A 490 -40.32 -14.69 -1.29
C GLU A 490 -40.50 -13.28 -1.89
N GLU A 491 -41.73 -12.76 -1.88
CA GLU A 491 -42.03 -11.36 -2.26
C GLU A 491 -41.45 -10.30 -1.29
N GLU A 492 -40.79 -10.67 -0.18
CA GLU A 492 -40.24 -9.70 0.79
C GLU A 492 -38.73 -9.38 0.63
N ALA A 493 -38.01 -9.97 -0.32
CA ALA A 493 -36.59 -9.69 -0.52
C ALA A 493 -36.14 -9.63 -1.99
N ALA A 494 -37.03 -9.21 -2.88
CA ALA A 494 -36.65 -8.77 -4.22
C ALA A 494 -35.82 -7.48 -4.09
N GLU A 495 -34.54 -7.59 -3.71
CA GLU A 495 -33.53 -6.64 -4.14
C GLU A 495 -33.59 -6.69 -5.67
N GLU A 496 -34.22 -5.69 -6.28
CA GLU A 496 -34.25 -5.46 -7.72
C GLU A 496 -32.82 -5.67 -8.29
N GLU A 497 -32.66 -5.95 -9.58
CA GLU A 497 -31.35 -5.85 -10.20
C GLU A 497 -30.81 -4.44 -9.99
N GLU A 498 -30.09 -4.20 -8.89
CA GLU A 498 -29.46 -2.92 -8.60
C GLU A 498 -28.37 -2.72 -9.65
N GLU A 499 -28.75 -2.08 -10.76
CA GLU A 499 -27.83 -1.56 -11.75
C GLU A 499 -26.75 -0.79 -10.98
N TYR A 500 -25.49 -1.22 -11.11
CA TYR A 500 -24.41 -0.58 -10.38
C TYR A 500 -24.26 0.88 -10.85
N VAL A 501 -24.71 1.81 -10.02
CA VAL A 501 -24.51 3.24 -10.23
C VAL A 501 -23.17 3.65 -9.63
N ALA A 502 -22.26 4.14 -10.47
CA ALA A 502 -20.98 4.66 -10.00
C ALA A 502 -21.19 5.80 -8.99
N PRO A 503 -20.46 5.81 -7.85
CA PRO A 503 -20.66 6.82 -6.83
C PRO A 503 -20.30 8.22 -7.33
N ALA A 504 -21.09 9.22 -6.93
CA ALA A 504 -20.81 10.61 -7.28
C ALA A 504 -19.40 11.06 -6.84
N ILE A 505 -18.72 11.82 -7.70
CA ILE A 505 -17.37 12.37 -7.46
C ILE A 505 -17.48 13.60 -6.54
N GLU A 506 -17.57 13.34 -5.24
CA GLU A 506 -17.63 14.38 -4.19
C GLU A 506 -16.21 14.81 -3.75
N LEU A 507 -15.59 15.71 -4.52
CA LEU A 507 -14.24 16.22 -4.26
C LEU A 507 -14.24 17.72 -3.90
N HIS A 508 -13.66 18.06 -2.76
CA HIS A 508 -13.64 19.44 -2.24
C HIS A 508 -12.45 20.29 -2.72
N ILE A 509 -11.40 19.65 -3.25
CA ILE A 509 -10.26 20.38 -3.82
C ILE A 509 -10.56 20.58 -5.30
N PRO A 510 -10.77 21.82 -5.79
CA PRO A 510 -11.19 22.07 -7.17
C PRO A 510 -10.26 21.43 -8.21
N GLU A 511 -8.94 21.51 -8.00
CA GLU A 511 -7.96 20.93 -8.92
C GLU A 511 -8.02 19.41 -8.95
N ARG A 512 -8.44 18.79 -7.85
CA ARG A 512 -8.64 17.33 -7.77
C ARG A 512 -9.93 16.93 -8.48
N ALA A 513 -11.00 17.70 -8.29
CA ALA A 513 -12.29 17.49 -8.95
C ALA A 513 -12.13 17.61 -10.47
N GLU A 514 -11.50 18.68 -10.94
CA GLU A 514 -11.27 18.88 -12.37
C GLU A 514 -10.32 17.83 -12.98
N LEU A 515 -9.29 17.41 -12.23
CA LEU A 515 -8.43 16.32 -12.67
C LEU A 515 -9.19 14.99 -12.75
N ALA A 516 -10.12 14.74 -11.83
CA ALA A 516 -10.98 13.55 -11.87
C ALA A 516 -11.88 13.56 -13.11
N GLU A 517 -12.50 14.69 -13.43
CA GLU A 517 -13.32 14.86 -14.64
C GLU A 517 -12.52 14.53 -15.92
N ILE A 518 -11.29 15.05 -16.04
CA ILE A 518 -10.43 14.74 -17.20
C ILE A 518 -10.10 13.25 -17.31
N LEU A 519 -9.91 12.57 -16.18
CA LEU A 519 -9.53 11.16 -16.16
C LEU A 519 -10.71 10.21 -16.37
N VAL A 520 -11.88 10.56 -15.85
CA VAL A 520 -13.11 9.75 -15.94
C VAL A 520 -13.80 9.96 -17.30
N ASN A 521 -13.90 11.20 -17.76
CA ASN A 521 -14.65 11.58 -18.95
C ASN A 521 -13.72 11.84 -20.16
N GLN A 522 -12.91 10.84 -20.53
CA GLN A 522 -12.07 10.93 -21.74
C GLN A 522 -12.92 10.77 -23.00
N ARG A 523 -13.13 11.87 -23.72
CA ARG A 523 -13.85 11.85 -25.00
C ARG A 523 -13.09 11.05 -26.05
N GLU A 524 -13.81 10.25 -26.84
CA GLU A 524 -13.26 9.58 -28.01
C GLU A 524 -13.05 10.57 -29.16
N GLY A 525 -12.16 10.24 -30.10
CA GLY A 525 -11.95 11.02 -31.32
C GLY A 525 -11.24 12.37 -31.16
N LEU A 526 -10.59 12.63 -30.02
CA LEU A 526 -9.83 13.86 -29.78
C LEU A 526 -8.72 14.08 -30.83
N SER A 527 -8.62 15.29 -31.36
CA SER A 527 -7.50 15.68 -32.21
C SER A 527 -6.18 15.76 -31.41
N ASP A 528 -5.04 15.65 -32.11
CA ASP A 528 -3.71 15.81 -31.50
C ASP A 528 -3.58 17.10 -30.67
N LYS A 529 -4.23 18.19 -31.11
CA LYS A 529 -4.20 19.48 -30.44
C LYS A 529 -5.01 19.45 -29.15
N GLU A 530 -6.22 18.91 -29.17
CA GLU A 530 -7.07 18.80 -27.98
C GLU A 530 -6.45 17.86 -26.94
N LEU A 531 -5.89 16.74 -27.39
CA LEU A 531 -5.15 15.82 -26.53
C LEU A 531 -3.94 16.50 -25.88
N LEU A 532 -3.22 17.35 -26.61
CA LEU A 532 -2.11 18.13 -26.07
C LEU A 532 -2.58 19.13 -25.00
N GLU A 533 -3.68 19.85 -25.24
CA GLU A 533 -4.23 20.79 -24.25
C GLU A 533 -4.71 20.07 -22.98
N LEU A 534 -5.37 18.92 -23.11
CA LEU A 534 -5.76 18.09 -21.95
C LEU A 534 -4.55 17.60 -21.16
N ARG A 535 -3.47 17.18 -21.84
CA ARG A 535 -2.21 16.77 -21.18
C ARG A 535 -1.55 17.92 -20.43
N ILE A 536 -1.56 19.12 -21.01
CA ILE A 536 -1.06 20.33 -20.35
C ILE A 536 -1.90 20.63 -19.11
N ARG A 537 -3.23 20.65 -19.26
CA ARG A 537 -4.16 20.94 -18.16
C ARG A 537 -4.03 19.93 -17.03
N ALA A 538 -4.01 18.64 -17.34
CA ALA A 538 -3.81 17.58 -16.35
C ALA A 538 -2.48 17.74 -15.60
N ALA A 539 -1.38 18.05 -16.30
CA ALA A 539 -0.08 18.24 -15.67
C ALA A 539 -0.03 19.50 -14.77
N ASP A 540 -0.68 20.59 -15.16
CA ASP A 540 -0.81 21.80 -14.33
C ASP A 540 -1.67 21.53 -13.09
N LEU A 541 -2.81 20.82 -13.24
CA LEU A 541 -3.67 20.40 -12.14
C LEU A 541 -2.93 19.47 -11.16
N MET A 542 -2.21 18.46 -11.67
CA MET A 542 -1.37 17.58 -10.84
C MET A 542 -0.31 18.38 -10.08
N THR A 543 0.31 19.37 -10.72
CA THR A 543 1.32 20.23 -10.09
C THR A 543 0.69 21.05 -8.97
N ALA A 544 -0.41 21.75 -9.24
CA ALA A 544 -1.13 22.58 -8.28
C ALA A 544 -1.68 21.75 -7.11
N LEU A 545 -2.36 20.63 -7.39
CA LEU A 545 -2.87 19.69 -6.40
C LEU A 545 -1.76 19.21 -5.47
N SER A 546 -0.56 18.96 -5.99
CA SER A 546 0.53 18.45 -5.18
C SER A 546 0.95 19.40 -4.03
N HIS A 547 0.72 20.71 -4.17
CA HIS A 547 0.97 21.70 -3.12
C HIS A 547 -0.15 21.81 -2.07
N LYS A 548 -1.24 21.07 -2.24
CA LYS A 548 -2.41 21.12 -1.36
C LYS A 548 -2.41 19.98 -0.33
N ARG A 549 -3.34 20.10 0.62
CA ARG A 549 -3.58 19.11 1.66
C ARG A 549 -5.07 19.05 1.96
N GLU A 550 -5.60 17.83 2.00
CA GLU A 550 -6.96 17.58 2.45
C GLU A 550 -7.01 17.54 4.00
N THR A 551 -8.05 18.11 4.61
CA THR A 551 -8.16 18.22 6.08
C THR A 551 -9.14 17.19 6.67
N ALA A 552 -8.78 16.62 7.82
CA ALA A 552 -9.58 15.59 8.50
C ALA A 552 -10.92 16.10 9.09
N LYS A 553 -11.17 17.42 9.12
CA LYS A 553 -12.45 18.01 9.58
C LYS A 553 -13.65 17.54 8.73
N ARG A 554 -13.41 16.98 7.54
CA ARG A 554 -14.39 16.34 6.65
C ARG A 554 -15.26 15.28 7.34
N ARG A 555 -14.68 14.40 8.17
CA ARG A 555 -15.45 13.31 8.83
C ARG A 555 -16.51 13.84 9.80
N ARG A 556 -16.20 14.94 10.52
CA ARG A 556 -17.13 15.59 11.46
C ARG A 556 -18.21 16.43 10.75
N ILE A 557 -17.90 17.01 9.59
CA ILE A 557 -18.86 17.81 8.82
C ILE A 557 -19.90 16.89 8.17
N ARG A 558 -19.48 15.75 7.60
CA ARG A 558 -20.42 14.77 7.01
C ARG A 558 -21.35 14.14 8.05
N GLN A 559 -20.85 13.84 9.26
CA GLN A 559 -21.71 13.40 10.39
C GLN A 559 -22.68 14.49 10.88
N LYS A 560 -22.34 15.78 10.74
CA LYS A 560 -23.23 16.88 11.09
C LYS A 560 -24.28 17.19 10.02
N ALA A 561 -24.04 16.78 8.78
CA ALA A 561 -24.91 17.03 7.64
C ALA A 561 -26.02 15.99 7.46
N GLN A 562 -26.07 14.96 8.31
CA GLN A 562 -27.21 14.03 8.36
C GLN A 562 -28.48 14.79 8.71
N SER A 563 -29.58 14.49 8.01
CA SER A 563 -30.88 15.12 8.22
C SER A 563 -31.41 14.83 9.62
N HIS A 564 -32.41 15.58 10.08
CA HIS A 564 -33.07 15.29 11.36
C HIS A 564 -33.62 13.84 11.37
N GLU A 565 -34.22 13.40 10.27
CA GLU A 565 -34.79 12.06 10.09
C GLU A 565 -33.71 10.97 10.19
N GLU A 566 -32.54 11.17 9.59
CA GLU A 566 -31.40 10.22 9.68
C GLU A 566 -30.77 10.16 11.09
N ARG A 567 -31.06 11.14 11.95
CA ARG A 567 -30.54 11.25 13.32
C ARG A 567 -31.56 10.90 14.39
N THR A 568 -32.83 10.73 14.01
CA THR A 568 -33.92 10.36 14.91
C THR A 568 -34.43 8.97 14.57
N PHE A 569 -34.34 8.05 15.51
CA PHE A 569 -34.99 6.75 15.42
C PHE A 569 -36.23 6.74 16.31
N SER A 570 -37.32 6.12 15.86
CA SER A 570 -38.53 5.92 16.66
C SER A 570 -38.45 4.58 17.38
N TYR A 571 -38.49 4.57 18.71
CA TYR A 571 -38.59 3.30 19.43
C TYR A 571 -39.90 2.60 19.12
N CYS A 572 -39.85 1.30 18.81
CA CYS A 572 -41.02 0.49 18.50
C CYS A 572 -42.00 0.36 19.69
N ARG A 573 -41.54 0.59 20.92
CA ARG A 573 -42.36 0.55 22.15
C ARG A 573 -41.92 1.63 23.14
N ALA A 574 -42.89 2.29 23.76
CA ALA A 574 -42.63 3.28 24.81
C ALA A 574 -41.89 2.68 26.02
N ALA A 575 -42.06 1.38 26.30
CA ALA A 575 -41.34 0.70 27.38
C ALA A 575 -39.82 0.67 27.13
N VAL A 576 -39.39 0.27 25.93
CA VAL A 576 -37.97 0.16 25.54
C VAL A 576 -37.28 1.53 25.53
N MET A 577 -37.98 2.55 25.04
CA MET A 577 -37.51 3.94 25.11
C MET A 577 -37.26 4.39 26.55
N ASN A 578 -38.19 4.06 27.45
CA ASN A 578 -38.06 4.43 28.86
C ASN A 578 -36.95 3.65 29.56
N ASP A 579 -36.78 2.36 29.25
CA ASP A 579 -35.68 1.57 29.81
C ASP A 579 -34.31 2.09 29.33
N HIS A 580 -34.20 2.50 28.06
CA HIS A 580 -32.99 3.18 27.55
C HIS A 580 -32.76 4.53 28.21
N PHE A 581 -33.82 5.32 28.42
CA PHE A 581 -33.71 6.59 29.14
C PHE A 581 -33.20 6.38 30.57
N ASP A 582 -33.75 5.39 31.27
CA ASP A 582 -33.38 5.05 32.64
C ASP A 582 -31.96 4.48 32.73
N SER A 583 -31.49 3.68 31.75
CA SER A 583 -30.14 3.10 31.77
C SER A 583 -29.03 4.07 31.36
N GLU A 584 -29.25 4.85 30.29
CA GLU A 584 -28.19 5.65 29.67
C GLU A 584 -28.22 7.11 30.10
N HIS A 585 -29.39 7.68 30.43
CA HIS A 585 -29.56 9.13 30.55
C HIS A 585 -29.97 9.59 31.95
N LEU A 586 -30.72 8.79 32.72
CA LEU A 586 -31.26 9.19 34.02
C LEU A 586 -30.17 9.61 35.02
N GLY A 587 -29.09 8.84 35.15
CA GLY A 587 -28.00 9.16 36.09
C GLY A 587 -27.27 10.47 35.77
N GLU A 588 -27.11 10.80 34.48
CA GLU A 588 -26.54 12.10 34.06
C GLU A 588 -27.53 13.23 34.35
N MET A 589 -28.82 13.01 34.08
CA MET A 589 -29.87 14.00 34.33
C MET A 589 -30.06 14.33 35.81
N GLU A 590 -30.02 13.34 36.71
CA GLU A 590 -30.05 13.55 38.16
C GLU A 590 -28.82 14.34 38.65
N LYS A 591 -27.66 14.13 38.02
CA LYS A 591 -26.47 14.95 38.29
C LYS A 591 -26.66 16.39 37.81
N MET A 592 -27.19 16.59 36.61
CA MET A 592 -27.50 17.93 36.08
C MET A 592 -28.57 18.65 36.91
N GLU A 593 -29.52 17.92 37.52
CA GLU A 593 -30.49 18.48 38.46
C GLU A 593 -29.81 19.05 39.69
N ARG A 594 -28.90 18.29 40.32
CA ARG A 594 -28.11 18.73 41.48
C ARG A 594 -27.27 19.97 41.17
N ASP A 595 -26.75 20.05 39.94
CA ASP A 595 -25.93 21.17 39.47
C ASP A 595 -26.77 22.36 38.94
N ASN A 596 -28.11 22.26 38.91
CA ASN A 596 -29.04 23.25 38.37
C ASN A 596 -28.77 23.63 36.89
N LEU A 597 -28.42 22.62 36.09
CA LEU A 597 -27.99 22.69 34.69
C LEU A 597 -28.84 21.82 33.75
N ILE A 598 -30.13 21.62 34.05
CA ILE A 598 -31.03 20.90 33.13
C ILE A 598 -31.45 21.82 31.99
N PHE A 599 -31.16 21.41 30.76
CA PHE A 599 -31.56 22.08 29.52
C PHE A 599 -32.11 21.08 28.52
N CYS A 600 -33.04 21.52 27.67
CA CYS A 600 -33.44 20.73 26.51
C CYS A 600 -32.44 20.94 25.36
N ASN A 601 -31.74 19.88 24.97
CA ASN A 601 -30.75 19.92 23.89
C ASN A 601 -31.34 19.70 22.48
N HIS A 602 -32.67 19.60 22.37
CA HIS A 602 -33.35 19.43 21.11
C HIS A 602 -33.15 20.66 20.22
N LEU A 603 -32.93 20.48 18.91
CA LEU A 603 -32.63 21.58 17.98
C LEU A 603 -33.68 22.71 18.06
N LYS A 604 -34.97 22.33 18.17
CA LYS A 604 -36.09 23.28 18.33
C LYS A 604 -36.04 24.14 19.60
N CYS A 605 -35.42 23.67 20.68
CA CYS A 605 -35.42 24.34 21.98
C CYS A 605 -34.07 24.97 22.33
N LYS A 606 -33.03 24.62 21.57
CA LYS A 606 -31.66 25.07 21.80
C LYS A 606 -31.47 26.56 21.53
N ASP A 607 -32.20 27.10 20.55
CA ASP A 607 -32.17 28.52 20.21
C ASP A 607 -32.95 29.38 21.22
N GLU A 608 -33.91 28.78 21.94
CA GLU A 608 -34.72 29.43 22.98
C GLU A 608 -34.11 29.31 24.39
N GLY A 609 -33.05 28.49 24.55
CA GLY A 609 -32.31 28.38 25.81
C GLY A 609 -33.16 27.92 27.00
N VAL A 610 -34.14 27.04 26.78
CA VAL A 610 -35.10 26.60 27.80
C VAL A 610 -34.38 25.93 28.98
N LYS A 611 -34.23 26.68 30.08
CA LYS A 611 -33.69 26.19 31.35
C LYS A 611 -34.80 25.57 32.20
N LEU A 612 -34.61 24.33 32.60
CA LEU A 612 -35.58 23.57 33.38
C LEU A 612 -35.05 23.38 34.80
N LYS A 613 -35.94 23.53 35.79
CA LYS A 613 -35.54 23.52 37.21
C LYS A 613 -35.40 22.11 37.80
N HIS A 614 -36.22 21.17 37.31
CA HIS A 614 -36.32 19.82 37.85
C HIS A 614 -36.45 18.79 36.74
N LEU A 615 -36.09 17.54 37.05
CA LEU A 615 -36.21 16.43 36.09
C LEU A 615 -37.66 16.23 35.64
N ASP A 616 -38.63 16.41 36.52
CA ASP A 616 -40.05 16.31 36.16
C ASP A 616 -40.53 17.48 35.28
N HIS A 617 -39.90 18.66 35.36
CA HIS A 617 -40.11 19.74 34.39
C HIS A 617 -39.56 19.37 33.02
N PHE A 618 -38.42 18.68 32.96
CA PHE A 618 -37.87 18.16 31.70
C PHE A 618 -38.76 17.08 31.08
N ARG A 619 -39.24 16.13 31.87
CA ARG A 619 -40.22 15.13 31.40
C ARG A 619 -41.48 15.79 30.85
N SER A 620 -42.01 16.77 31.57
CA SER A 620 -43.21 17.53 31.14
C SER A 620 -42.94 18.32 29.87
N HIS A 621 -41.79 18.97 29.75
CA HIS A 621 -41.36 19.70 28.56
C HIS A 621 -41.25 18.78 27.34
N ILE A 622 -40.59 17.63 27.48
CA ILE A 622 -40.45 16.66 26.40
C ILE A 622 -41.81 16.09 25.98
N ALA A 623 -42.71 15.81 26.93
CA ALA A 623 -44.05 15.33 26.63
C ALA A 623 -44.88 16.40 25.86
N GLN A 624 -44.80 17.66 26.26
CA GLN A 624 -45.60 18.73 25.65
C GLN A 624 -45.03 19.25 24.33
N VAL A 625 -43.70 19.41 24.24
CA VAL A 625 -43.02 20.06 23.12
C VAL A 625 -42.52 19.07 22.08
N HIS A 626 -42.16 17.85 22.51
CA HIS A 626 -41.61 16.82 21.63
C HIS A 626 -42.51 15.59 21.50
N ASN A 627 -43.67 15.57 22.16
CA ASN A 627 -44.64 14.47 22.12
C ASN A 627 -44.02 13.11 22.51
N VAL A 628 -43.04 13.13 23.42
CA VAL A 628 -42.37 11.91 23.92
C VAL A 628 -42.72 11.74 25.40
N GLN A 629 -43.43 10.67 25.74
CA GLN A 629 -43.79 10.38 27.13
C GLN A 629 -42.72 9.56 27.85
N LEU A 630 -42.01 10.22 28.78
CA LEU A 630 -41.12 9.59 29.73
C LEU A 630 -41.87 9.22 31.02
N ARG A 631 -41.52 8.10 31.65
CA ARG A 631 -42.10 7.66 32.94
C ARG A 631 -41.83 8.71 34.01
N SER A 632 -42.83 8.98 34.85
CA SER A 632 -42.68 9.92 35.97
C SER A 632 -41.78 9.35 37.08
N SER A 633 -41.20 10.23 37.88
CA SER A 633 -40.43 9.89 39.09
C SER A 633 -41.18 8.91 40.02
N TRP A 634 -42.49 9.07 40.13
CA TRP A 634 -43.37 8.18 40.92
C TRP A 634 -43.47 6.75 40.37
N VAL A 635 -43.51 6.58 39.04
CA VAL A 635 -43.61 5.24 38.41
C VAL A 635 -42.24 4.54 38.39
N ALA A 636 -41.15 5.30 38.24
CA ALA A 636 -39.79 4.77 38.35
C ALA A 636 -39.47 4.27 39.77
N ALA A 637 -39.93 4.97 40.81
CA ALA A 637 -39.77 4.57 42.21
C ALA A 637 -40.57 3.30 42.58
N LEU A 638 -41.70 3.03 41.91
CA LEU A 638 -42.48 1.80 42.12
C LEU A 638 -41.81 0.55 41.52
N ASN A 639 -40.95 0.71 40.50
CA ASN A 639 -40.24 -0.42 39.87
C ASN A 639 -38.90 -0.75 40.55
N SER A 640 -38.33 0.15 41.36
CA SER A 640 -37.11 -0.11 42.16
C SER A 640 -37.40 -0.89 43.45
N TRP A 641 -38.66 -0.97 43.87
CA TRP A 641 -39.15 -1.88 44.89
C TRP A 641 -39.78 -3.08 44.18
N GLY A 642 -39.06 -4.19 44.10
CA GLY A 642 -39.46 -5.37 43.34
C GLY A 642 -40.89 -5.85 43.65
N ARG A 643 -41.60 -6.30 42.60
CA ARG A 643 -42.89 -6.99 42.72
C ARG A 643 -42.81 -8.11 43.78
N PRO A 644 -43.70 -8.15 44.80
CA PRO A 644 -43.94 -9.38 45.53
C PRO A 644 -44.62 -10.39 44.59
N VAL A 645 -44.18 -11.63 44.64
CA VAL A 645 -44.85 -12.75 43.96
C VAL A 645 -46.26 -12.88 44.52
N LEU A 646 -47.26 -12.68 43.65
CA LEU A 646 -48.45 -13.53 43.45
C LEU A 646 -49.17 -13.10 42.17
#